data_AF-A0A5N5LC20-F1
#
_entry.id   AF-A0A5N5LC20-F1
#
_cell.length_a   1.000
_cell.length_b   1.000
_cell.length_c   1.000
_cell.angle_alpha   90.00
_cell.angle_beta   90.00
_cell.angle_gamma   90.00
#
_symmetry.space_group_name_H-M   'P 1'
#
loop_
_entity.id
_entity.type
_entity.pdbx_description
1 polymer ?
#
loop_
_entity_poly.entity_id
_entity_poly.type
_entity_poly.pdbx_seq_one_letter_code
_entity_poly.pdbx_strand_id
1 'polypeptide(L)'
;MAVLKVTFTKTSRDKLAQALWVLNWVSVITGLILFSLGLFLKVEIQKRRELMTDEIHSVPNMLITVGLAACGINFLGGKICYDCVDADKFLHWKLLMLPYIICTFFFTFCILVGALMCYTMRRDLEEALFLGLQDAMRYYKDTDKPGRCYIKQSVDLLQIQFQCCGNDGFRDWFHIQWVSNRYLDMTSSEVMDRQRSNVEGKYLLDGVPFSCCNLYSPRPCIQQQITNSSAHYNYDYQTEELNLNLKGCRHALLDYYTHIMQSIGFIVLIIWLFELAVLTGVRYLQTSMENVLKLGNPDSESDGWLLENSIAETARYNFNIIKNLGKCYQVDDDPNIDVPSSRGNVPTRQIPTLVKDSALLCWKRSSGAMEKVFILLSVTLLAAGIRGQTQSSDVQELASRSTDFATALYRKIASMSDDNFAISPLAAALSLASLAAGAGESTSKELLQTLNLAPMERDGEPDQIPTLLQQMREAVAQTVATGLFISQQVQVESSFSSQVKKFYSADVKSVEFSNTQATKAIINEYVTGSTGNKIREVLDAVDPQSQLMLISAAYFTGQWKLPFNATFTQEERFYVDKYHIVQVPMMIRSDKYYLAYDPSLKVGILKLPCTDGTAMLVLLPDEDVDYTSVDEALTAEVFLRWVAKLKKTKLEVLLPRFSVEYSFSLKKSLPSLGFTKFQDNSADLSGISKTSELKVSEATQKVLVEVDERGSSAAPSSSSLLMETLPPRLTFNRPFLFLIYHEATKSLLHMGRVIDPTKK
;
A
#
# COMPACT_ATOMS: atom_id res chain seq x y z
N MET A 1 25.95 -23.42 47.20
CA MET A 1 27.00 -23.27 46.16
C MET A 1 26.41 -22.45 45.03
N ALA A 2 27.11 -21.44 44.52
CA ALA A 2 26.61 -20.61 43.42
C ALA A 2 26.52 -21.41 42.11
N VAL A 3 25.47 -21.17 41.33
CA VAL A 3 25.18 -21.89 40.08
C VAL A 3 25.54 -21.03 38.87
N LEU A 4 26.21 -21.63 37.88
CA LEU A 4 26.74 -20.96 36.69
C LEU A 4 27.64 -19.76 37.05
N LYS A 5 28.72 -20.04 37.77
CA LYS A 5 29.75 -19.06 38.16
C LYS A 5 30.66 -18.74 36.96
N VAL A 6 30.89 -17.46 36.68
CA VAL A 6 31.82 -16.98 35.63
C VAL A 6 32.73 -15.89 36.21
N THR A 7 34.04 -16.01 35.97
CA THR A 7 35.03 -14.99 36.34
C THR A 7 35.08 -13.88 35.27
N PHE A 8 35.02 -12.62 35.69
CA PHE A 8 35.13 -11.46 34.79
C PHE A 8 36.33 -10.60 35.15
N THR A 9 37.26 -10.43 34.20
CA THR A 9 38.25 -9.35 34.23
C THR A 9 37.56 -8.00 33.96
N LYS A 10 38.15 -6.89 34.41
CA LYS A 10 37.64 -5.54 34.15
C LYS A 10 37.33 -5.30 32.66
N THR A 11 38.29 -5.59 31.77
CA THR A 11 38.11 -5.42 30.32
C THR A 11 37.03 -6.31 29.70
N SER A 12 36.66 -7.42 30.35
CA SER A 12 35.53 -8.27 29.94
C SER A 12 34.21 -7.72 30.47
N ARG A 13 34.20 -7.17 31.69
CA ARG A 13 33.05 -6.54 32.35
C ARG A 13 32.64 -5.23 31.65
N ASP A 14 33.60 -4.42 31.26
CA ASP A 14 33.39 -3.18 30.50
C ASP A 14 32.78 -3.49 29.11
N LYS A 15 33.26 -4.54 28.43
CA LYS A 15 32.69 -5.06 27.17
C LYS A 15 31.28 -5.63 27.37
N LEU A 16 31.03 -6.33 28.47
CA LEU A 16 29.70 -6.86 28.80
C LEU A 16 28.69 -5.71 29.02
N ALA A 17 29.08 -4.65 29.74
CA ALA A 17 28.26 -3.45 29.93
C ALA A 17 27.96 -2.74 28.60
N GLN A 18 28.96 -2.58 27.73
CA GLN A 18 28.78 -2.00 26.39
C GLN A 18 27.88 -2.86 25.49
N ALA A 19 28.05 -4.19 25.51
CA ALA A 19 27.18 -5.11 24.76
C ALA A 19 25.73 -5.06 25.27
N LEU A 20 25.52 -5.06 26.59
CA LEU A 20 24.19 -4.95 27.19
C LEU A 20 23.55 -3.59 26.94
N TRP A 21 24.32 -2.49 26.87
CA TRP A 21 23.82 -1.19 26.44
C TRP A 21 23.23 -1.25 25.02
N VAL A 22 23.95 -1.83 24.06
CA VAL A 22 23.44 -2.01 22.68
C VAL A 22 22.21 -2.93 22.68
N LEU A 23 22.26 -4.06 23.39
CA LEU A 23 21.15 -5.03 23.42
C LEU A 23 19.87 -4.44 24.03
N ASN A 24 19.95 -3.63 25.09
CA ASN A 24 18.79 -2.93 25.65
C ASN A 24 18.18 -1.94 24.65
N TRP A 25 18.98 -1.26 23.82
CA TRP A 25 18.45 -0.42 22.73
C TRP A 25 17.76 -1.24 21.63
N VAL A 26 18.26 -2.46 21.33
CA VAL A 26 17.54 -3.41 20.46
C VAL A 26 16.23 -3.88 21.12
N SER A 27 16.22 -4.08 22.44
CA SER A 27 15.00 -4.43 23.19
C SER A 27 13.93 -3.31 23.16
N VAL A 28 14.32 -2.03 23.10
CA VAL A 28 13.37 -0.92 22.86
C VAL A 28 12.72 -1.05 21.47
N ILE A 29 13.49 -1.41 20.45
CA ILE A 29 12.97 -1.65 19.09
C ILE A 29 12.00 -2.83 19.08
N THR A 30 12.30 -3.94 19.79
CA THR A 30 11.34 -5.06 19.89
C THR A 30 10.07 -4.69 20.65
N GLY A 31 10.13 -3.77 21.63
CA GLY A 31 8.95 -3.21 22.28
C GLY A 31 8.03 -2.45 21.31
N LEU A 32 8.60 -1.65 20.40
CA LEU A 32 7.84 -0.97 19.35
C LEU A 32 7.21 -1.96 18.35
N ILE A 33 7.88 -3.08 18.06
CA ILE A 33 7.34 -4.16 17.22
C ILE A 33 6.16 -4.87 17.92
N LEU A 34 6.25 -5.16 19.22
CA LEU A 34 5.12 -5.73 19.98
C LEU A 34 3.89 -4.79 19.96
N PHE A 35 4.12 -3.48 20.14
CA PHE A 35 3.08 -2.47 20.09
C PHE A 35 2.40 -2.38 18.71
N SER A 36 3.18 -2.38 17.62
CA SER A 36 2.63 -2.30 16.25
C SER A 36 1.87 -3.57 15.84
N LEU A 37 2.36 -4.76 16.23
CA LEU A 37 1.64 -6.03 16.04
C LEU A 37 0.31 -6.07 16.83
N GLY A 38 0.30 -5.54 18.06
CA GLY A 38 -0.92 -5.42 18.87
C GLY A 38 -1.96 -4.49 18.24
N LEU A 39 -1.53 -3.35 17.67
CA LEU A 39 -2.41 -2.45 16.91
C LEU A 39 -2.93 -3.10 15.62
N PHE A 40 -2.06 -3.76 14.85
CA PHE A 40 -2.44 -4.46 13.61
C PHE A 40 -3.52 -5.52 13.87
N LEU A 41 -3.31 -6.39 14.87
CA LEU A 41 -4.28 -7.42 15.25
C LEU A 41 -5.62 -6.81 15.71
N LYS A 42 -5.58 -5.69 16.43
CA LYS A 42 -6.80 -4.98 16.85
C LYS A 42 -7.62 -4.46 15.66
N VAL A 43 -6.96 -3.91 14.64
CA VAL A 43 -7.61 -3.38 13.43
C VAL A 43 -8.22 -4.51 12.58
N GLU A 44 -7.49 -5.60 12.33
CA GLU A 44 -7.98 -6.70 11.47
C GLU A 44 -9.11 -7.53 12.13
N ILE A 45 -9.21 -7.52 13.47
CA ILE A 45 -10.39 -8.02 14.20
C ILE A 45 -11.56 -7.03 14.08
N GLN A 46 -11.33 -5.72 14.34
CA GLN A 46 -12.40 -4.70 14.28
C GLN A 46 -13.09 -4.62 12.91
N LYS A 47 -12.32 -4.82 11.82
CA LYS A 47 -12.77 -4.85 10.43
C LYS A 47 -13.90 -5.87 10.14
N ARG A 48 -14.07 -6.90 10.98
CA ARG A 48 -15.14 -7.91 10.85
C ARG A 48 -16.00 -8.03 12.11
N ARG A 49 -15.99 -7.02 12.99
CA ARG A 49 -16.72 -7.02 14.26
C ARG A 49 -18.22 -7.36 14.13
N GLU A 50 -18.87 -6.98 13.04
CA GLU A 50 -20.30 -7.31 12.79
C GLU A 50 -20.60 -8.82 12.72
N LEU A 51 -19.57 -9.67 12.61
CA LEU A 51 -19.66 -11.13 12.46
C LEU A 51 -19.18 -11.88 13.71
N MET A 52 -18.95 -11.19 14.84
CA MET A 52 -18.49 -11.75 16.12
C MET A 52 -19.28 -11.11 17.27
N THR A 53 -19.80 -11.91 18.21
CA THR A 53 -20.61 -11.39 19.33
C THR A 53 -19.78 -10.66 20.39
N ASP A 54 -18.56 -11.12 20.65
CA ASP A 54 -17.76 -10.69 21.79
C ASP A 54 -16.53 -9.84 21.43
N GLU A 55 -16.22 -8.87 22.29
CA GLU A 55 -15.00 -8.07 22.18
C GLU A 55 -13.76 -8.89 22.59
N ILE A 56 -13.19 -9.66 21.67
CA ILE A 56 -11.89 -10.31 21.85
C ILE A 56 -10.78 -9.26 21.81
N HIS A 57 -10.68 -8.50 22.91
CA HIS A 57 -9.75 -7.39 23.09
C HIS A 57 -8.59 -7.76 24.03
N SER A 58 -8.64 -8.94 24.66
CA SER A 58 -7.64 -9.44 25.60
C SER A 58 -6.22 -9.46 25.03
N VAL A 59 -5.96 -10.26 23.98
CA VAL A 59 -4.62 -10.36 23.37
C VAL A 59 -4.15 -9.04 22.72
N PRO A 60 -4.94 -8.32 21.91
CA PRO A 60 -4.48 -7.07 21.31
C PRO A 60 -4.14 -5.98 22.35
N ASN A 61 -4.98 -5.77 23.37
CA ASN A 61 -4.71 -4.77 24.41
C ASN A 61 -3.50 -5.16 25.27
N MET A 62 -3.33 -6.44 25.56
CA MET A 62 -2.16 -6.96 26.27
C MET A 62 -0.86 -6.73 25.46
N LEU A 63 -0.82 -7.07 24.17
CA LEU A 63 0.35 -6.81 23.31
C LEU A 63 0.70 -5.32 23.24
N ILE A 64 -0.31 -4.44 23.10
CA ILE A 64 -0.14 -2.99 23.14
C ILE A 64 0.46 -2.53 24.48
N THR A 65 -0.08 -3.00 25.60
CA THR A 65 0.35 -2.61 26.96
C THR A 65 1.76 -3.11 27.26
N VAL A 66 2.06 -4.36 26.91
CA VAL A 66 3.38 -4.99 27.08
C VAL A 66 4.42 -4.32 26.18
N GLY A 67 4.10 -3.99 24.92
CA GLY A 67 5.01 -3.27 24.02
C GLY A 67 5.41 -1.89 24.52
N LEU A 68 4.47 -1.11 25.06
CA LEU A 68 4.78 0.18 25.69
C LEU A 68 5.64 0.03 26.96
N ALA A 69 5.35 -0.97 27.79
CA ALA A 69 6.14 -1.26 28.99
C ALA A 69 7.58 -1.70 28.65
N ALA A 70 7.78 -2.52 27.62
CA ALA A 70 9.12 -2.88 27.11
C ALA A 70 9.94 -1.63 26.76
N CYS A 71 9.35 -0.69 26.01
CA CYS A 71 10.03 0.54 25.60
C CYS A 71 10.56 1.34 26.81
N GLY A 72 9.74 1.51 27.85
CA GLY A 72 10.15 2.25 29.06
C GLY A 72 11.18 1.49 29.92
N ILE A 73 10.96 0.18 30.12
CA ILE A 73 11.82 -0.66 30.96
C ILE A 73 13.21 -0.81 30.32
N ASN A 74 13.28 -1.11 29.03
CA ASN A 74 14.55 -1.35 28.33
C ASN A 74 15.33 -0.06 28.07
N PHE A 75 14.66 1.09 27.91
CA PHE A 75 15.33 2.40 27.91
C PHE A 75 16.04 2.68 29.25
N LEU A 76 15.39 2.36 30.38
CA LEU A 76 16.00 2.45 31.70
C LEU A 76 17.17 1.44 31.86
N GLY A 77 17.00 0.20 31.38
CA GLY A 77 18.05 -0.82 31.33
C GLY A 77 19.27 -0.39 30.52
N GLY A 78 19.07 0.27 29.39
CA GLY A 78 20.13 0.90 28.59
C GLY A 78 20.87 1.97 29.40
N LYS A 79 20.16 2.91 30.03
CA LYS A 79 20.78 3.94 30.89
C LYS A 79 21.59 3.32 32.02
N ILE A 80 21.05 2.30 32.68
CA ILE A 80 21.73 1.53 33.74
C ILE A 80 23.02 0.91 33.20
N CYS A 81 22.98 0.17 32.08
CA CYS A 81 24.16 -0.50 31.52
C CYS A 81 25.25 0.49 31.07
N TYR A 82 24.88 1.69 30.64
CA TYR A 82 25.83 2.77 30.36
C TYR A 82 26.50 3.31 31.63
N ASP A 83 25.71 3.63 32.67
CA ASP A 83 26.25 4.14 33.94
C ASP A 83 27.07 3.07 34.69
N CYS A 84 26.82 1.77 34.46
CA CYS A 84 27.62 0.65 34.98
C CYS A 84 29.09 0.62 34.48
N VAL A 85 29.45 1.35 33.43
CA VAL A 85 30.84 1.43 32.93
C VAL A 85 31.75 2.22 33.90
N ASP A 86 31.19 3.15 34.68
CA ASP A 86 31.91 3.88 35.72
C ASP A 86 31.52 3.38 37.12
N ALA A 87 32.48 2.84 37.88
CA ALA A 87 32.23 2.26 39.20
C ALA A 87 31.58 3.25 40.20
N ASP A 88 31.94 4.54 40.12
CA ASP A 88 31.39 5.60 40.99
C ASP A 88 29.91 5.92 40.65
N LYS A 89 29.52 5.77 39.38
CA LYS A 89 28.12 5.95 38.95
C LYS A 89 27.28 4.74 39.32
N PHE A 90 27.82 3.52 39.20
CA PHE A 90 27.14 2.29 39.60
C PHE A 90 26.66 2.33 41.07
N LEU A 91 27.39 2.99 41.97
CA LEU A 91 27.01 3.14 43.37
C LEU A 91 25.63 3.80 43.56
N HIS A 92 25.25 4.74 42.69
CA HIS A 92 23.94 5.41 42.71
C HIS A 92 22.81 4.46 42.29
N TRP A 93 23.09 3.54 41.35
CA TRP A 93 22.13 2.56 40.86
C TRP A 93 22.01 1.31 41.75
N LYS A 94 22.98 1.04 42.64
CA LYS A 94 23.04 -0.17 43.46
C LYS A 94 21.72 -0.55 44.14
N LEU A 95 21.02 0.42 44.74
CA LEU A 95 19.76 0.18 45.45
C LEU A 95 18.57 -0.08 44.49
N LEU A 96 18.65 0.41 43.25
CA LEU A 96 17.61 0.29 42.21
C LEU A 96 17.81 -0.93 41.30
N MET A 97 19.03 -1.48 41.19
CA MET A 97 19.34 -2.65 40.36
C MET A 97 18.50 -3.88 40.71
N LEU A 98 18.34 -4.18 42.00
CA LEU A 98 17.61 -5.35 42.46
C LEU A 98 16.09 -5.27 42.21
N PRO A 99 15.37 -4.17 42.57
CA PRO A 99 13.97 -4.03 42.16
C PRO A 99 13.80 -3.92 40.65
N TYR A 100 14.73 -3.28 39.91
CA TYR A 100 14.71 -3.29 38.44
C TYR A 100 14.72 -4.73 37.88
N ILE A 101 15.63 -5.59 38.37
CA ILE A 101 15.74 -7.00 37.94
C ILE A 101 14.47 -7.81 38.28
N ILE A 102 13.84 -7.55 39.42
CA ILE A 102 12.56 -8.19 39.81
C ILE A 102 11.43 -7.73 38.87
N CYS A 103 11.33 -6.43 38.58
CA CYS A 103 10.33 -5.88 37.67
C CYS A 103 10.53 -6.38 36.23
N THR A 104 11.76 -6.44 35.71
CA THR A 104 12.05 -7.04 34.40
C THR A 104 11.73 -8.53 34.37
N PHE A 105 12.00 -9.29 35.44
CA PHE A 105 11.65 -10.71 35.49
C PHE A 105 10.13 -10.91 35.38
N PHE A 106 9.35 -10.19 36.19
CA PHE A 106 7.89 -10.19 36.08
C PHE A 106 7.41 -9.75 34.68
N PHE A 107 8.06 -8.74 34.10
CA PHE A 107 7.75 -8.27 32.74
C PHE A 107 8.03 -9.33 31.66
N THR A 108 9.16 -10.04 31.72
CA THR A 108 9.42 -11.17 30.79
C THR A 108 8.39 -12.30 30.95
N PHE A 109 7.88 -12.54 32.16
CA PHE A 109 6.77 -13.46 32.37
C PHE A 109 5.48 -12.96 31.71
N CYS A 110 5.18 -11.65 31.72
CA CYS A 110 4.07 -11.08 30.97
C CYS A 110 4.20 -11.27 29.45
N ILE A 111 5.42 -11.14 28.88
CA ILE A 111 5.65 -11.45 27.44
C ILE A 111 5.37 -12.93 27.17
N LEU A 112 5.84 -13.85 28.02
CA LEU A 112 5.60 -15.29 27.87
C LEU A 112 4.11 -15.65 27.95
N VAL A 113 3.39 -15.09 28.93
CA VAL A 113 1.92 -15.21 29.01
C VAL A 113 1.28 -14.70 27.72
N GLY A 114 1.77 -13.59 27.17
CA GLY A 114 1.26 -13.04 25.92
C GLY A 114 1.51 -13.91 24.69
N ALA A 115 2.68 -14.55 24.59
CA ALA A 115 2.97 -15.54 23.56
C ALA A 115 2.01 -16.74 23.68
N LEU A 116 1.82 -17.27 24.89
CA LEU A 116 0.92 -18.40 25.16
C LEU A 116 -0.54 -18.07 24.83
N MET A 117 -1.02 -16.87 25.17
CA MET A 117 -2.38 -16.44 24.87
C MET A 117 -2.65 -16.31 23.35
N CYS A 118 -1.63 -16.01 22.54
CA CYS A 118 -1.75 -16.07 21.07
C CYS A 118 -2.03 -17.48 20.54
N TYR A 119 -1.69 -18.54 21.30
CA TYR A 119 -2.02 -19.92 20.94
C TYR A 119 -3.31 -20.44 21.59
N THR A 120 -3.71 -19.96 22.77
CA THR A 120 -4.94 -20.42 23.45
C THR A 120 -6.22 -19.74 22.97
N MET A 121 -6.16 -18.46 22.57
CA MET A 121 -7.32 -17.65 22.15
C MET A 121 -8.09 -18.23 20.93
N ARG A 122 -7.55 -19.24 20.23
CA ARG A 122 -8.27 -19.95 19.16
C ARG A 122 -9.64 -20.46 19.60
N ARG A 123 -9.80 -20.91 20.87
CA ARG A 123 -11.09 -21.42 21.38
C ARG A 123 -12.12 -20.30 21.52
N ASP A 124 -11.74 -19.23 22.23
CA ASP A 124 -12.56 -18.05 22.45
C ASP A 124 -13.01 -17.42 21.12
N LEU A 125 -12.11 -17.42 20.13
CA LEU A 125 -12.39 -16.98 18.76
C LEU A 125 -13.34 -17.92 18.00
N GLU A 126 -13.21 -19.24 18.17
CA GLU A 126 -14.11 -20.22 17.55
C GLU A 126 -15.56 -20.08 18.07
N GLU A 127 -15.73 -19.81 19.36
CA GLU A 127 -17.04 -19.58 19.99
C GLU A 127 -17.66 -18.24 19.56
N ALA A 128 -16.89 -17.14 19.59
CA ALA A 128 -17.37 -15.83 19.14
C ALA A 128 -17.70 -15.79 17.63
N LEU A 129 -16.95 -16.52 16.79
CA LEU A 129 -17.27 -16.71 15.37
C LEU A 129 -18.52 -17.57 15.18
N PHE A 130 -18.67 -18.66 15.95
CA PHE A 130 -19.85 -19.53 15.88
C PHE A 130 -21.14 -18.77 16.16
N LEU A 131 -21.18 -18.01 17.26
CA LEU A 131 -22.33 -17.22 17.66
C LEU A 131 -22.56 -16.03 16.72
N GLY A 132 -21.50 -15.29 16.38
CA GLY A 132 -21.58 -14.12 15.51
C GLY A 132 -22.03 -14.44 14.08
N LEU A 133 -21.53 -15.52 13.48
CA LEU A 133 -21.99 -15.98 12.16
C LEU A 133 -23.41 -16.53 12.21
N GLN A 134 -23.79 -17.27 13.27
CA GLN A 134 -25.16 -17.77 13.42
C GLN A 134 -26.18 -16.63 13.50
N ASP A 135 -25.90 -15.58 14.28
CA ASP A 135 -26.79 -14.42 14.36
C ASP A 135 -26.75 -13.58 13.06
N ALA A 136 -25.59 -13.39 12.43
CA ALA A 136 -25.49 -12.70 11.14
C ALA A 136 -26.32 -13.41 10.05
N MET A 137 -26.28 -14.74 9.98
CA MET A 137 -27.14 -15.54 9.10
C MET A 137 -28.63 -15.41 9.46
N ARG A 138 -28.96 -15.39 10.76
CA ARG A 138 -30.35 -15.22 11.26
C ARG A 138 -30.97 -13.89 10.83
N TYR A 139 -30.18 -12.81 10.80
CA TYR A 139 -30.64 -11.47 10.39
C TYR A 139 -30.34 -11.13 8.91
N TYR A 140 -29.84 -12.08 8.12
CA TYR A 140 -29.52 -11.88 6.70
C TYR A 140 -30.72 -11.38 5.85
N LYS A 141 -31.96 -11.75 6.22
CA LYS A 141 -33.19 -11.26 5.58
C LYS A 141 -33.61 -9.83 5.95
N ASP A 142 -33.01 -9.24 6.99
CA ASP A 142 -33.44 -7.99 7.62
C ASP A 142 -32.78 -6.74 6.99
N THR A 143 -32.70 -6.68 5.65
CA THR A 143 -32.11 -5.55 4.90
C THR A 143 -32.70 -4.20 5.26
N ASP A 144 -33.97 -4.19 5.66
CA ASP A 144 -34.77 -2.98 5.82
C ASP A 144 -34.82 -2.50 7.29
N LYS A 145 -34.11 -3.18 8.22
CA LYS A 145 -34.10 -2.81 9.65
C LYS A 145 -32.91 -1.88 9.98
N PRO A 146 -33.14 -0.70 10.59
CA PRO A 146 -32.08 0.22 10.95
C PRO A 146 -31.07 -0.44 11.90
N GLY A 147 -29.78 -0.23 11.66
CA GLY A 147 -28.69 -0.87 12.38
C GLY A 147 -28.37 -2.32 11.94
N ARG A 148 -29.12 -2.90 10.98
CA ARG A 148 -28.85 -4.26 10.45
C ARG A 148 -28.77 -4.35 8.92
N CYS A 149 -29.04 -3.26 8.21
CA CYS A 149 -29.03 -3.18 6.73
C CYS A 149 -27.80 -3.82 6.05
N TYR A 150 -26.62 -3.71 6.67
CA TYR A 150 -25.35 -4.17 6.07
C TYR A 150 -25.06 -5.66 6.30
N ILE A 151 -25.74 -6.34 7.25
CA ILE A 151 -25.45 -7.74 7.61
C ILE A 151 -25.49 -8.67 6.39
N LYS A 152 -26.46 -8.48 5.49
CA LYS A 152 -26.51 -9.21 4.22
C LYS A 152 -25.25 -9.02 3.39
N GLN A 153 -24.81 -7.78 3.19
CA GLN A 153 -23.61 -7.46 2.42
C GLN A 153 -22.34 -8.00 3.10
N SER A 154 -22.25 -7.91 4.43
CA SER A 154 -21.11 -8.42 5.21
C SER A 154 -21.00 -9.95 5.12
N VAL A 155 -22.12 -10.69 5.14
CA VAL A 155 -22.16 -12.15 4.92
C VAL A 155 -21.91 -12.51 3.45
N ASP A 156 -22.50 -11.78 2.50
CA ASP A 156 -22.32 -12.04 1.06
C ASP A 156 -20.84 -11.88 0.64
N LEU A 157 -20.20 -10.80 1.09
CA LEU A 157 -18.77 -10.57 0.83
C LEU A 157 -17.88 -11.57 1.56
N LEU A 158 -18.28 -12.07 2.73
CA LEU A 158 -17.54 -13.10 3.46
C LEU A 158 -17.52 -14.43 2.68
N GLN A 159 -18.71 -14.93 2.32
CA GLN A 159 -18.87 -16.23 1.65
C GLN A 159 -18.12 -16.25 0.30
N ILE A 160 -18.17 -15.15 -0.45
CA ILE A 160 -17.42 -14.97 -1.70
C ILE A 160 -15.90 -14.86 -1.45
N GLN A 161 -15.46 -14.01 -0.51
CA GLN A 161 -14.03 -13.74 -0.28
C GLN A 161 -13.26 -14.97 0.24
N PHE A 162 -13.89 -15.77 1.11
CA PHE A 162 -13.26 -16.93 1.76
C PHE A 162 -13.66 -18.27 1.13
N GLN A 163 -14.41 -18.25 0.02
CA GLN A 163 -14.87 -19.45 -0.70
C GLN A 163 -15.54 -20.44 0.27
N CYS A 164 -16.47 -19.89 1.05
CA CYS A 164 -17.14 -20.57 2.15
C CYS A 164 -18.67 -20.39 2.05
N CYS A 165 -19.43 -21.20 2.78
CA CYS A 165 -20.88 -21.06 2.88
C CYS A 165 -21.38 -21.54 4.25
N GLY A 166 -22.27 -20.76 4.85
CA GLY A 166 -22.82 -21.04 6.18
C GLY A 166 -21.80 -20.87 7.30
N ASN A 167 -22.17 -21.34 8.50
CA ASN A 167 -21.33 -21.29 9.69
C ASN A 167 -20.33 -22.46 9.63
N ASP A 168 -20.87 -23.68 9.57
CA ASP A 168 -20.15 -24.95 9.40
C ASP A 168 -20.29 -25.53 7.99
N GLY A 169 -21.39 -25.22 7.29
CA GLY A 169 -21.54 -25.55 5.88
C GLY A 169 -22.85 -25.06 5.26
N PHE A 170 -23.01 -25.27 3.96
CA PHE A 170 -24.15 -24.74 3.20
C PHE A 170 -25.54 -25.15 3.73
N ARG A 171 -25.63 -26.28 4.42
CA ARG A 171 -26.86 -26.81 5.03
C ARG A 171 -27.39 -25.96 6.18
N ASP A 172 -26.59 -25.07 6.78
CA ASP A 172 -27.04 -24.17 7.85
C ASP A 172 -28.16 -23.23 7.36
N TRP A 173 -28.12 -22.85 6.08
CA TRP A 173 -29.17 -22.07 5.42
C TRP A 173 -30.50 -22.83 5.31
N PHE A 174 -30.50 -24.17 5.36
CA PHE A 174 -31.72 -24.99 5.30
C PHE A 174 -32.58 -24.94 6.57
N HIS A 175 -32.10 -24.27 7.62
CA HIS A 175 -32.84 -24.08 8.86
C HIS A 175 -33.21 -22.61 9.11
N ILE A 176 -32.74 -21.70 8.25
CA ILE A 176 -32.85 -20.25 8.43
C ILE A 176 -33.69 -19.65 7.30
N GLN A 177 -34.70 -18.86 7.66
CA GLN A 177 -35.48 -18.10 6.69
C GLN A 177 -34.65 -16.90 6.20
N TRP A 178 -33.79 -17.13 5.21
CA TRP A 178 -32.89 -16.12 4.64
C TRP A 178 -33.53 -15.30 3.51
N VAL A 179 -34.63 -15.77 2.93
CA VAL A 179 -35.50 -15.00 2.03
C VAL A 179 -36.47 -14.16 2.88
N SER A 180 -36.55 -12.86 2.61
CA SER A 180 -37.50 -11.97 3.30
C SER A 180 -38.93 -12.17 2.81
N ASN A 181 -39.92 -12.11 3.71
CA ASN A 181 -41.34 -12.34 3.42
C ASN A 181 -41.88 -11.53 2.24
N ARG A 182 -41.32 -10.34 1.97
CA ARG A 182 -41.68 -9.46 0.84
C ARG A 182 -41.37 -10.04 -0.56
N TYR A 183 -40.62 -11.15 -0.62
CA TYR A 183 -40.27 -11.88 -1.84
C TYR A 183 -40.89 -13.28 -1.91
N LEU A 184 -41.78 -13.63 -0.96
CA LEU A 184 -42.51 -14.89 -0.93
C LEU A 184 -43.92 -14.67 -1.47
N ASP A 185 -44.31 -15.46 -2.47
CA ASP A 185 -45.67 -15.47 -2.99
C ASP A 185 -46.62 -16.18 -2.01
N MET A 186 -47.34 -15.39 -1.21
CA MET A 186 -48.33 -15.86 -0.24
C MET A 186 -49.62 -16.39 -0.90
N THR A 187 -49.77 -16.30 -2.22
CA THR A 187 -50.90 -16.94 -2.95
C THR A 187 -50.62 -18.40 -3.29
N SER A 188 -49.34 -18.81 -3.34
CA SER A 188 -48.94 -20.21 -3.51
C SER A 188 -49.24 -21.04 -2.26
N SER A 189 -50.03 -22.10 -2.42
CA SER A 189 -50.29 -23.08 -1.36
C SER A 189 -48.99 -23.72 -0.85
N GLU A 190 -48.03 -24.03 -1.73
CA GLU A 190 -46.74 -24.62 -1.38
C GLU A 190 -45.90 -23.71 -0.45
N VAL A 191 -45.95 -22.40 -0.68
CA VAL A 191 -45.29 -21.39 0.18
C VAL A 191 -46.02 -21.26 1.52
N MET A 192 -47.35 -21.19 1.49
CA MET A 192 -48.19 -21.10 2.69
C MET A 192 -48.16 -22.36 3.55
N ASP A 193 -47.96 -23.54 2.95
CA ASP A 193 -47.83 -24.80 3.65
C ASP A 193 -46.44 -24.95 4.26
N ARG A 194 -45.35 -24.58 3.55
CA ARG A 194 -44.00 -24.49 4.14
C ARG A 194 -43.93 -23.50 5.30
N GLN A 195 -44.63 -22.36 5.20
CA GLN A 195 -44.65 -21.36 6.27
C GLN A 195 -45.50 -21.81 7.47
N ARG A 196 -46.51 -22.67 7.27
CA ARG A 196 -47.31 -23.30 8.35
C ARG A 196 -46.63 -24.54 8.94
N SER A 197 -45.84 -25.28 8.17
CA SER A 197 -45.06 -26.44 8.64
C SER A 197 -43.77 -26.06 9.36
N ASN A 198 -43.59 -24.78 9.71
CA ASN A 198 -42.44 -24.24 10.42
C ASN A 198 -42.50 -24.58 11.92
N VAL A 199 -42.51 -25.88 12.23
CA VAL A 199 -42.43 -26.40 13.60
C VAL A 199 -41.03 -26.10 14.14
N GLU A 200 -40.94 -25.71 15.43
CA GLU A 200 -39.69 -25.26 16.10
C GLU A 200 -39.04 -23.97 15.55
N GLY A 201 -39.63 -23.30 14.56
CA GLY A 201 -39.07 -22.07 13.97
C GLY A 201 -37.93 -22.31 12.95
N LYS A 202 -37.69 -23.56 12.56
CA LYS A 202 -36.74 -23.96 11.51
C LYS A 202 -37.42 -23.87 10.15
N TYR A 203 -37.02 -22.89 9.33
CA TYR A 203 -37.56 -22.73 7.98
C TYR A 203 -36.88 -23.70 7.00
N LEU A 204 -37.48 -24.88 6.82
CA LEU A 204 -36.95 -25.96 5.99
C LEU A 204 -37.06 -25.63 4.50
N LEU A 205 -36.00 -24.99 3.98
CA LEU A 205 -35.79 -24.72 2.56
C LEU A 205 -34.57 -25.52 2.07
N ASP A 206 -34.73 -26.36 1.06
CA ASP A 206 -33.59 -26.92 0.32
C ASP A 206 -33.02 -25.83 -0.62
N GLY A 207 -32.29 -24.85 -0.06
CA GLY A 207 -31.77 -23.72 -0.83
C GLY A 207 -30.86 -22.75 -0.06
N VAL A 208 -29.96 -22.09 -0.80
CA VAL A 208 -28.86 -21.25 -0.27
C VAL A 208 -28.72 -19.93 -1.04
N PRO A 209 -28.14 -18.86 -0.46
CA PRO A 209 -27.92 -17.59 -1.17
C PRO A 209 -26.79 -17.68 -2.22
N PHE A 210 -26.83 -16.80 -3.23
CA PHE A 210 -25.82 -16.74 -4.33
C PHE A 210 -24.38 -16.62 -3.84
N SER A 211 -24.13 -15.98 -2.70
CA SER A 211 -22.76 -15.83 -2.18
C SER A 211 -22.10 -17.15 -1.75
N CYS A 212 -22.86 -18.24 -1.65
CA CYS A 212 -22.35 -19.60 -1.44
C CYS A 212 -21.81 -20.29 -2.70
N CYS A 213 -21.95 -19.70 -3.89
CA CYS A 213 -21.54 -20.30 -5.15
C CYS A 213 -20.01 -20.43 -5.26
N ASN A 214 -19.55 -21.57 -5.78
CA ASN A 214 -18.14 -21.79 -6.14
C ASN A 214 -17.84 -21.19 -7.52
N LEU A 215 -17.05 -20.12 -7.57
CA LEU A 215 -16.68 -19.41 -8.80
C LEU A 215 -15.78 -20.22 -9.76
N TYR A 216 -15.21 -21.34 -9.32
CA TYR A 216 -14.37 -22.21 -10.14
C TYR A 216 -15.10 -23.44 -10.70
N SER A 217 -16.36 -23.68 -10.32
CA SER A 217 -17.14 -24.75 -10.94
C SER A 217 -17.52 -24.36 -12.37
N PRO A 218 -17.34 -25.24 -13.37
CA PRO A 218 -17.81 -24.98 -14.74
C PRO A 218 -19.34 -25.09 -14.87
N ARG A 219 -20.06 -25.44 -13.79
CA ARG A 219 -21.52 -25.59 -13.75
C ARG A 219 -22.19 -24.32 -13.22
N PRO A 220 -23.38 -23.93 -13.72
CA PRO A 220 -24.13 -22.83 -13.14
C PRO A 220 -24.49 -23.11 -11.67
N CYS A 221 -24.55 -22.05 -10.86
CA CYS A 221 -24.85 -22.20 -9.45
C CYS A 221 -26.34 -22.49 -9.21
N ILE A 222 -26.62 -23.60 -8.53
CA ILE A 222 -27.96 -24.06 -8.20
C ILE A 222 -28.23 -23.72 -6.73
N GLN A 223 -29.31 -22.96 -6.50
CA GLN A 223 -29.66 -22.39 -5.19
C GLN A 223 -30.92 -23.01 -4.57
N GLN A 224 -31.57 -23.95 -5.26
CA GLN A 224 -32.84 -24.55 -4.84
C GLN A 224 -32.87 -26.03 -5.22
N GLN A 225 -33.54 -26.84 -4.40
CA GLN A 225 -33.67 -28.30 -4.60
C GLN A 225 -32.30 -29.01 -4.69
N ILE A 226 -31.31 -28.53 -3.94
CA ILE A 226 -29.90 -28.94 -3.99
C ILE A 226 -29.73 -30.41 -3.58
N THR A 227 -30.58 -30.93 -2.69
CA THR A 227 -30.58 -32.34 -2.27
C THR A 227 -31.38 -33.26 -3.20
N ASN A 228 -32.15 -32.70 -4.15
CA ASN A 228 -32.99 -33.47 -5.06
C ASN A 228 -32.32 -33.68 -6.43
N SER A 229 -31.54 -34.76 -6.55
CA SER A 229 -30.91 -35.17 -7.81
C SER A 229 -31.89 -35.46 -8.97
N SER A 230 -33.21 -35.60 -8.70
CA SER A 230 -34.22 -35.77 -9.77
C SER A 230 -34.72 -34.44 -10.36
N ALA A 231 -34.50 -33.31 -9.68
CA ALA A 231 -34.81 -31.98 -10.20
C ALA A 231 -33.77 -31.48 -11.21
N HIS A 232 -32.55 -32.00 -11.13
CA HIS A 232 -31.38 -31.47 -11.81
C HIS A 232 -30.70 -32.56 -12.65
N TYR A 233 -30.90 -32.52 -13.97
CA TYR A 233 -30.39 -33.55 -14.89
C TYR A 233 -28.85 -33.60 -14.87
N ASN A 234 -28.28 -34.80 -14.70
CA ASN A 234 -26.84 -35.06 -14.52
C ASN A 234 -26.17 -34.30 -13.34
N TYR A 235 -26.93 -34.05 -12.27
CA TYR A 235 -26.45 -33.42 -11.05
C TYR A 235 -26.49 -34.39 -9.87
N ASP A 236 -25.33 -34.95 -9.52
CA ASP A 236 -25.10 -35.58 -8.23
C ASP A 236 -24.41 -34.56 -7.32
N TYR A 237 -25.01 -34.30 -6.15
CA TYR A 237 -24.49 -33.34 -5.17
C TYR A 237 -23.34 -33.91 -4.30
N GLN A 238 -22.93 -35.16 -4.52
CA GLN A 238 -21.89 -35.83 -3.73
C GLN A 238 -20.57 -36.07 -4.47
N THR A 239 -20.56 -36.17 -5.81
CA THR A 239 -19.43 -36.79 -6.53
C THR A 239 -18.34 -35.83 -7.03
N GLU A 240 -18.63 -34.85 -7.91
CA GLU A 240 -17.55 -34.08 -8.56
C GLU A 240 -17.91 -32.63 -8.98
N GLU A 241 -16.93 -31.72 -8.82
CA GLU A 241 -16.92 -30.28 -9.22
C GLU A 241 -18.12 -29.43 -8.76
N LEU A 242 -18.39 -29.49 -7.46
CA LEU A 242 -19.43 -28.76 -6.75
C LEU A 242 -19.47 -27.25 -7.08
N ASN A 243 -20.66 -26.79 -7.47
CA ASN A 243 -21.03 -25.39 -7.72
C ASN A 243 -21.30 -24.58 -6.44
N LEU A 244 -21.15 -25.19 -5.27
CA LEU A 244 -21.32 -24.58 -3.95
C LEU A 244 -20.08 -24.81 -3.08
N ASN A 245 -19.75 -23.82 -2.25
CA ASN A 245 -18.66 -23.88 -1.29
C ASN A 245 -19.03 -24.81 -0.12
N LEU A 246 -18.35 -25.94 0.04
CA LEU A 246 -18.59 -26.86 1.16
C LEU A 246 -18.07 -26.35 2.51
N LYS A 247 -17.02 -25.53 2.51
CA LYS A 247 -16.33 -25.11 3.74
C LYS A 247 -17.19 -24.10 4.50
N GLY A 248 -17.48 -24.36 5.77
CA GLY A 248 -18.10 -23.37 6.66
C GLY A 248 -17.24 -22.12 6.87
N CYS A 249 -17.86 -20.95 6.91
CA CYS A 249 -17.13 -19.70 7.08
C CYS A 249 -16.50 -19.55 8.47
N ARG A 250 -17.01 -20.24 9.50
CA ARG A 250 -16.36 -20.35 10.81
C ARG A 250 -14.96 -20.93 10.67
N HIS A 251 -14.86 -22.08 10.00
CA HIS A 251 -13.59 -22.76 9.76
C HIS A 251 -12.65 -21.91 8.89
N ALA A 252 -13.16 -21.25 7.85
CA ALA A 252 -12.35 -20.40 6.98
C ALA A 252 -11.78 -19.16 7.69
N LEU A 253 -12.58 -18.49 8.53
CA LEU A 253 -12.11 -17.37 9.36
C LEU A 253 -11.19 -17.83 10.50
N LEU A 254 -11.50 -18.96 11.14
CA LEU A 254 -10.69 -19.53 12.22
C LEU A 254 -9.28 -19.86 11.73
N ASP A 255 -9.14 -20.49 10.55
CA ASP A 255 -7.84 -20.77 9.93
C ASP A 255 -7.06 -19.47 9.64
N TYR A 256 -7.72 -18.49 9.03
CA TYR A 256 -7.13 -17.18 8.67
C TYR A 256 -6.57 -16.43 9.90
N TYR A 257 -7.39 -16.25 10.94
CA TYR A 257 -6.97 -15.59 12.16
C TYR A 257 -5.97 -16.43 12.97
N THR A 258 -6.13 -17.77 13.01
CA THR A 258 -5.15 -18.66 13.66
C THR A 258 -3.77 -18.53 13.03
N HIS A 259 -3.66 -18.45 11.70
CA HIS A 259 -2.38 -18.26 11.02
C HIS A 259 -1.72 -16.92 11.40
N ILE A 260 -2.49 -15.83 11.44
CA ILE A 260 -2.01 -14.51 11.89
C ILE A 260 -1.54 -14.57 13.35
N MET A 261 -2.34 -15.18 14.24
CA MET A 261 -2.04 -15.29 15.67
C MET A 261 -0.83 -16.19 15.96
N GLN A 262 -0.65 -17.29 15.24
CA GLN A 262 0.53 -18.16 15.37
C GLN A 262 1.80 -17.45 14.90
N SER A 263 1.73 -16.68 13.80
CA SER A 263 2.86 -15.87 13.31
C SER A 263 3.25 -14.79 14.34
N ILE A 264 2.28 -14.07 14.91
CA ILE A 264 2.51 -13.11 15.99
C ILE A 264 3.09 -13.82 17.23
N GLY A 265 2.47 -14.91 17.69
CA GLY A 265 2.90 -15.67 18.86
C GLY A 265 4.33 -16.20 18.76
N PHE A 266 4.77 -16.60 17.56
CA PHE A 266 6.16 -16.99 17.28
C PHE A 266 7.13 -15.81 17.40
N ILE A 267 6.78 -14.63 16.86
CA ILE A 267 7.58 -13.40 17.01
C ILE A 267 7.66 -12.98 18.48
N VAL A 268 6.54 -13.01 19.23
CA VAL A 268 6.51 -12.69 20.67
C VAL A 268 7.38 -13.67 21.46
N LEU A 269 7.42 -14.96 21.11
CA LEU A 269 8.27 -15.97 21.74
C LEU A 269 9.76 -15.74 21.47
N ILE A 270 10.14 -15.33 20.25
CA ILE A 270 11.52 -14.93 19.93
C ILE A 270 11.92 -13.70 20.76
N ILE A 271 11.05 -12.70 20.87
CA ILE A 271 11.30 -11.51 21.69
C ILE A 271 11.42 -11.90 23.16
N TRP A 272 10.59 -12.80 23.69
CA TRP A 272 10.74 -13.33 25.05
C TRP A 272 12.10 -13.99 25.29
N LEU A 273 12.57 -14.84 24.37
CA LEU A 273 13.90 -15.47 24.47
C LEU A 273 15.03 -14.43 24.45
N PHE A 274 14.89 -13.38 23.65
CA PHE A 274 15.86 -12.28 23.58
C PHE A 274 15.89 -11.48 24.90
N GLU A 275 14.73 -11.08 25.42
CA GLU A 275 14.63 -10.32 26.68
C GLU A 275 15.10 -11.15 27.89
N LEU A 276 14.89 -12.46 27.87
CA LEU A 276 15.45 -13.38 28.86
C LEU A 276 17.00 -13.42 28.80
N ALA A 277 17.58 -13.39 27.60
CA ALA A 277 19.03 -13.30 27.42
C ALA A 277 19.59 -11.95 27.91
N VAL A 278 18.91 -10.83 27.64
CA VAL A 278 19.29 -9.50 28.17
C VAL A 278 19.20 -9.48 29.69
N LEU A 279 18.11 -9.97 30.27
CA LEU A 279 17.91 -10.05 31.73
C LEU A 279 18.99 -10.89 32.43
N THR A 280 19.32 -12.07 31.90
CA THR A 280 20.39 -12.90 32.48
C THR A 280 21.76 -12.20 32.39
N GLY A 281 22.07 -11.52 31.27
CA GLY A 281 23.28 -10.71 31.14
C GLY A 281 23.36 -9.56 32.15
N VAL A 282 22.27 -8.81 32.36
CA VAL A 282 22.18 -7.74 33.37
C VAL A 282 22.38 -8.31 34.79
N ARG A 283 21.91 -9.54 35.07
CA ARG A 283 22.14 -10.22 36.36
C ARG A 283 23.60 -10.63 36.57
N TYR A 284 24.32 -11.06 35.53
CA TYR A 284 25.78 -11.28 35.60
C TYR A 284 26.56 -9.98 35.80
N LEU A 285 26.15 -8.88 35.15
CA LEU A 285 26.76 -7.56 35.34
C LEU A 285 26.53 -7.05 36.77
N GLN A 286 25.32 -7.20 37.32
CA GLN A 286 25.02 -6.83 38.71
C GLN A 286 25.90 -7.57 39.71
N THR A 287 25.95 -8.90 39.64
CA THR A 287 26.65 -9.73 40.63
C THR A 287 28.17 -9.55 40.57
N SER A 288 28.74 -9.44 39.38
CA SER A 288 30.17 -9.12 39.21
C SER A 288 30.51 -7.74 39.78
N MET A 289 29.77 -6.68 39.42
CA MET A 289 29.99 -5.33 39.95
C MET A 289 29.81 -5.24 41.48
N GLU A 290 28.87 -5.97 42.06
CA GLU A 290 28.71 -6.00 43.52
C GLU A 290 29.89 -6.69 44.23
N ASN A 291 30.53 -7.67 43.60
CA ASN A 291 31.74 -8.29 44.16
C ASN A 291 32.99 -7.41 44.01
N VAL A 292 33.11 -6.58 42.96
CA VAL A 292 34.15 -5.53 42.88
C VAL A 292 34.07 -4.58 44.08
N LEU A 293 32.86 -4.15 44.45
CA LEU A 293 32.64 -3.28 45.61
C LEU A 293 33.00 -3.95 46.95
N LYS A 294 32.91 -5.29 47.05
CA LYS A 294 33.36 -6.05 48.23
C LYS A 294 34.89 -6.22 48.29
N LEU A 295 35.53 -6.30 47.11
CA LEU A 295 36.99 -6.44 46.97
C LEU A 295 37.74 -5.11 47.13
N GLY A 296 37.05 -3.97 47.02
CA GLY A 296 37.61 -2.63 47.28
C GLY A 296 38.59 -2.11 46.22
N ASN A 297 38.92 -2.91 45.18
CA ASN A 297 39.81 -2.54 44.09
C ASN A 297 39.05 -2.65 42.74
N PRO A 298 38.85 -1.54 41.99
CA PRO A 298 38.07 -1.55 40.75
C PRO A 298 38.69 -2.36 39.60
N ASP A 299 40.00 -2.61 39.66
CA ASP A 299 40.75 -3.39 38.67
C ASP A 299 40.84 -4.89 38.99
N SER A 300 40.27 -5.33 40.13
CA SER A 300 40.25 -6.74 40.51
C SER A 300 39.36 -7.62 39.62
N GLU A 301 39.71 -8.90 39.53
CA GLU A 301 38.86 -9.93 38.93
C GLU A 301 37.63 -10.18 39.81
N SER A 302 36.46 -10.27 39.19
CA SER A 302 35.18 -10.31 39.90
C SER A 302 34.30 -11.44 39.39
N ASP A 303 33.82 -12.28 40.30
CA ASP A 303 32.89 -13.36 40.00
C ASP A 303 31.47 -12.83 39.73
N GLY A 304 30.85 -13.26 38.63
CA GLY A 304 29.41 -13.15 38.39
C GLY A 304 28.71 -14.51 38.52
N TRP A 305 27.45 -14.51 38.93
CA TRP A 305 26.61 -15.72 39.03
C TRP A 305 25.14 -15.41 38.77
N LEU A 306 24.40 -16.41 38.29
CA LEU A 306 22.95 -16.27 38.08
C LEU A 306 22.18 -16.45 39.40
N LEU A 307 22.49 -17.51 40.14
CA LEU A 307 21.87 -17.88 41.42
C LEU A 307 22.94 -18.11 42.50
N GLU A 308 22.71 -17.55 43.68
CA GLU A 308 23.61 -17.58 44.83
C GLU A 308 23.51 -18.90 45.62
N ASN A 309 22.30 -19.46 45.71
CA ASN A 309 21.98 -20.75 46.33
C ASN A 309 21.07 -21.59 45.40
N SER A 310 20.82 -22.85 45.76
CA SER A 310 19.94 -23.72 44.97
C SER A 310 18.50 -23.19 44.92
N ILE A 311 17.77 -23.48 43.84
CA ILE A 311 16.37 -23.06 43.66
C ILE A 311 15.50 -23.55 44.83
N ALA A 312 15.73 -24.77 45.30
CA ALA A 312 15.01 -25.35 46.45
C ALA A 312 15.33 -24.68 47.80
N GLU A 313 16.52 -24.09 47.94
CA GLU A 313 16.96 -23.39 49.15
C GLU A 313 16.40 -21.95 49.16
N THR A 314 16.52 -21.25 48.02
CA THR A 314 15.95 -19.90 47.83
C THR A 314 14.43 -19.90 48.01
N ALA A 315 13.72 -20.92 47.49
CA ALA A 315 12.29 -21.08 47.70
C ALA A 315 11.94 -21.29 49.19
N ARG A 316 12.67 -22.13 49.92
CA ARG A 316 12.48 -22.33 51.37
C ARG A 316 12.75 -21.05 52.18
N TYR A 317 13.79 -20.30 51.82
CA TYR A 317 14.14 -19.05 52.49
C TYR A 317 13.02 -18.01 52.34
N ASN A 318 12.55 -17.76 51.12
CA ASN A 318 11.48 -16.81 50.86
C ASN A 318 10.14 -17.26 51.48
N PHE A 319 9.83 -18.56 51.47
CA PHE A 319 8.63 -19.09 52.12
C PHE A 319 8.66 -18.90 53.64
N ASN A 320 9.83 -19.04 54.28
CA ASN A 320 10.00 -18.74 55.71
C ASN A 320 9.87 -17.24 56.03
N ILE A 321 10.32 -16.34 55.15
CA ILE A 321 10.10 -14.89 55.32
C ILE A 321 8.61 -14.56 55.30
N ILE A 322 7.87 -15.08 54.31
CA ILE A 322 6.41 -14.90 54.20
C ILE A 322 5.70 -15.49 55.44
N LYS A 323 6.15 -16.64 55.93
CA LYS A 323 5.61 -17.29 57.14
C LYS A 323 5.88 -16.49 58.43
N ASN A 324 6.96 -15.72 58.49
CA ASN A 324 7.29 -14.87 59.64
C ASN A 324 6.58 -13.51 59.60
N LEU A 325 6.32 -12.95 58.41
CA LEU A 325 5.50 -11.73 58.23
C LEU A 325 4.08 -11.89 58.81
N GLY A 326 3.55 -13.12 58.88
CA GLY A 326 2.25 -13.42 59.49
C GLY A 326 2.23 -13.52 61.02
N LYS A 327 3.28 -13.11 61.75
CA LYS A 327 3.36 -13.27 63.23
C LYS A 327 3.77 -12.04 64.05
N CYS A 328 4.01 -10.88 63.44
CA CYS A 328 4.33 -9.64 64.18
C CYS A 328 3.12 -8.71 64.31
N TYR A 329 2.07 -9.20 64.98
CA TYR A 329 1.00 -8.37 65.56
C TYR A 329 0.69 -8.85 66.99
N GLN A 330 1.63 -8.59 67.89
CA GLN A 330 1.35 -8.46 69.32
C GLN A 330 1.99 -7.14 69.78
N VAL A 331 1.18 -6.30 70.41
CA VAL A 331 1.58 -5.07 71.09
C VAL A 331 1.41 -5.34 72.58
N ASP A 332 2.36 -4.91 73.39
CA ASP A 332 2.26 -4.78 74.84
C ASP A 332 2.94 -3.46 75.23
N ASP A 333 2.49 -2.86 76.33
CA ASP A 333 2.51 -1.40 76.53
C ASP A 333 3.55 -0.85 77.54
N ASP A 334 3.88 0.43 77.33
CA ASP A 334 4.33 1.44 78.33
C ASP A 334 5.77 1.27 78.93
N PRO A 335 6.30 2.22 79.76
CA PRO A 335 7.22 3.22 79.18
C PRO A 335 8.52 3.50 79.99
N ASN A 336 9.30 4.51 79.54
CA ASN A 336 9.86 5.65 80.32
C ASN A 336 11.33 6.04 79.98
N ILE A 337 11.74 7.26 80.38
CA ILE A 337 13.11 7.84 80.48
C ILE A 337 13.74 8.51 79.23
N ASP A 338 13.49 9.81 79.12
CA ASP A 338 14.43 10.96 79.01
C ASP A 338 15.60 11.12 77.99
N VAL A 339 15.90 12.41 77.80
CA VAL A 339 16.84 13.16 76.90
C VAL A 339 18.11 13.60 77.73
N PRO A 340 19.30 14.11 77.24
CA PRO A 340 19.69 14.70 75.93
C PRO A 340 21.11 14.36 75.30
N SER A 341 21.31 14.76 74.01
CA SER A 341 22.40 15.58 73.36
C SER A 341 23.93 15.48 73.74
N SER A 342 24.96 15.95 73.00
CA SER A 342 25.12 16.74 71.74
C SER A 342 26.60 16.73 71.19
N ARG A 343 26.81 17.19 69.92
CA ARG A 343 28.06 17.77 69.31
C ARG A 343 29.34 16.87 69.19
N GLY A 344 30.27 17.05 68.23
CA GLY A 344 30.37 17.93 67.04
C GLY A 344 31.80 17.97 66.39
N ASN A 345 31.97 18.78 65.32
CA ASN A 345 33.23 19.24 64.65
C ASN A 345 33.85 18.45 63.44
N VAL A 346 34.60 19.20 62.60
CA VAL A 346 35.09 18.91 61.22
C VAL A 346 36.40 19.69 60.96
N PRO A 347 37.39 19.22 60.14
CA PRO A 347 37.88 20.04 59.00
C PRO A 347 38.42 19.26 57.75
N THR A 348 38.71 20.00 56.67
CA THR A 348 39.07 19.55 55.30
C THR A 348 40.54 19.85 54.88
N ARG A 349 41.00 19.30 53.73
CA ARG A 349 42.13 19.85 52.93
C ARG A 349 42.14 19.42 51.44
N GLN A 350 42.97 20.08 50.63
CA GLN A 350 43.09 20.05 49.15
C GLN A 350 44.61 20.06 48.77
N ILE A 351 45.16 20.04 47.53
CA ILE A 351 44.75 20.06 46.09
C ILE A 351 45.98 19.50 45.28
N PRO A 352 45.92 18.93 44.03
CA PRO A 352 45.62 19.64 42.77
C PRO A 352 45.01 18.74 41.64
N THR A 353 45.17 19.12 40.36
CA THR A 353 44.87 18.34 39.13
C THR A 353 45.90 18.62 38.02
N LEU A 354 46.17 17.67 37.10
CA LEU A 354 46.70 17.93 35.74
C LEU A 354 46.70 16.68 34.83
N VAL A 355 46.79 16.91 33.51
CA VAL A 355 46.90 15.93 32.38
C VAL A 355 45.66 15.05 32.11
N LYS A 356 44.68 15.56 31.34
CA LYS A 356 43.69 14.69 30.64
C LYS A 356 43.03 15.23 29.34
N ASP A 357 43.46 16.35 28.79
CA ASP A 357 42.69 17.06 27.74
C ASP A 357 42.85 16.55 26.29
N SER A 358 43.86 15.74 25.98
CA SER A 358 44.11 15.27 24.61
C SER A 358 43.13 14.18 24.12
N ALA A 359 42.49 13.43 25.03
CA ALA A 359 41.60 12.32 24.67
C ALA A 359 40.14 12.76 24.43
N LEU A 360 39.62 13.74 25.20
CA LEU A 360 38.21 14.14 25.14
C LEU A 360 37.79 14.75 23.79
N LEU A 361 38.70 15.50 23.14
CA LEU A 361 38.43 16.18 21.87
C LEU A 361 38.19 15.22 20.70
N CYS A 362 38.83 14.05 20.71
CA CYS A 362 38.60 13.02 19.68
C CYS A 362 37.25 12.31 19.91
N TRP A 363 36.94 11.97 21.17
CA TRP A 363 35.74 11.20 21.50
C TRP A 363 34.43 11.99 21.30
N LYS A 364 34.42 13.29 21.61
CA LYS A 364 33.25 14.17 21.45
C LYS A 364 32.80 14.35 19.99
N ARG A 365 33.68 14.04 19.02
CA ARG A 365 33.35 14.02 17.58
C ARG A 365 32.76 12.69 17.11
N SER A 366 32.91 11.61 17.89
CA SER A 366 32.35 10.28 17.61
C SER A 366 30.92 10.11 18.14
N SER A 367 30.61 10.59 19.35
CA SER A 367 29.26 10.43 19.91
C SER A 367 28.19 11.13 19.06
N GLY A 368 28.46 12.35 18.58
CA GLY A 368 27.56 13.09 17.67
C GLY A 368 27.47 12.53 16.25
N ALA A 369 28.31 11.54 15.89
CA ALA A 369 28.13 10.74 14.68
C ALA A 369 27.25 9.50 14.98
N MET A 370 27.49 8.82 16.10
CA MET A 370 26.73 7.63 16.51
C MET A 370 25.27 7.97 16.83
N GLU A 371 25.01 9.09 17.50
CA GLU A 371 23.66 9.61 17.78
C GLU A 371 22.89 9.90 16.47
N LYS A 372 23.54 10.52 15.49
CA LYS A 372 22.96 10.74 14.15
C LYS A 372 22.71 9.43 13.40
N VAL A 373 23.61 8.45 13.52
CA VAL A 373 23.43 7.10 12.94
C VAL A 373 22.27 6.34 13.61
N PHE A 374 22.06 6.48 14.91
CA PHE A 374 20.89 5.90 15.61
C PHE A 374 19.58 6.61 15.29
N ILE A 375 19.59 7.94 15.09
CA ILE A 375 18.43 8.65 14.54
C ILE A 375 18.14 8.18 13.10
N LEU A 376 19.17 7.99 12.28
CA LEU A 376 19.00 7.44 10.93
C LEU A 376 18.44 6.01 10.96
N LEU A 377 18.96 5.14 11.84
CA LEU A 377 18.50 3.76 12.01
C LEU A 377 17.07 3.65 12.55
N SER A 378 16.70 4.47 13.53
CA SER A 378 15.32 4.48 14.04
C SER A 378 14.33 5.03 13.00
N VAL A 379 14.72 6.03 12.19
CA VAL A 379 13.95 6.48 11.03
C VAL A 379 13.84 5.39 9.96
N THR A 380 14.90 4.63 9.65
CA THR A 380 14.82 3.54 8.66
C THR A 380 14.06 2.31 9.17
N LEU A 381 14.03 2.03 10.48
CA LEU A 381 13.17 0.97 11.03
C LEU A 381 11.70 1.40 11.13
N LEU A 382 11.41 2.68 11.39
CA LEU A 382 10.05 3.22 11.21
C LEU A 382 9.61 3.12 9.75
N ALA A 383 10.50 3.42 8.79
CA ALA A 383 10.23 3.20 7.37
C ALA A 383 10.07 1.71 7.00
N ALA A 384 10.81 0.80 7.63
CA ALA A 384 10.66 -0.65 7.42
C ALA A 384 9.31 -1.19 7.94
N GLY A 385 8.78 -0.59 9.02
CA GLY A 385 7.42 -0.85 9.50
C GLY A 385 6.33 -0.37 8.54
N ILE A 386 6.62 0.64 7.70
CA ILE A 386 5.71 1.16 6.67
C ILE A 386 6.01 0.50 5.31
N ARG A 387 5.96 -0.84 5.27
CA ARG A 387 5.83 -1.59 4.00
C ARG A 387 4.39 -1.73 3.50
N GLY A 388 3.48 -0.92 4.02
CA GLY A 388 2.16 -0.65 3.46
C GLY A 388 2.10 0.73 2.79
N GLN A 389 2.48 0.80 1.51
CA GLN A 389 2.25 1.93 0.59
C GLN A 389 2.50 3.37 1.13
N THR A 390 3.74 3.69 1.51
CA THR A 390 4.24 5.07 1.34
C THR A 390 5.03 5.20 0.05
N GLN A 391 4.38 5.79 -0.96
CA GLN A 391 5.04 6.26 -2.18
C GLN A 391 5.98 7.43 -1.83
N SER A 392 7.16 7.52 -2.45
CA SER A 392 8.15 8.57 -2.14
C SER A 392 7.65 9.97 -2.52
N SER A 393 8.01 10.96 -1.70
CA SER A 393 7.74 12.39 -1.91
C SER A 393 8.11 12.83 -3.32
N ASP A 394 9.30 12.45 -3.75
CA ASP A 394 9.94 12.90 -4.99
C ASP A 394 9.22 12.36 -6.23
N VAL A 395 8.60 11.16 -6.15
CA VAL A 395 7.76 10.62 -7.23
C VAL A 395 6.39 11.32 -7.26
N GLN A 396 5.87 11.77 -6.12
CA GLN A 396 4.63 12.57 -6.06
C GLN A 396 4.86 13.99 -6.61
N GLU A 397 6.02 14.61 -6.32
CA GLU A 397 6.41 15.89 -6.91
C GLU A 397 6.64 15.76 -8.43
N LEU A 398 7.36 14.72 -8.87
CA LEU A 398 7.55 14.42 -10.29
C LEU A 398 6.22 14.27 -11.03
N ALA A 399 5.27 13.53 -10.45
CA ALA A 399 3.93 13.38 -11.03
C ALA A 399 3.17 14.71 -11.11
N SER A 400 3.30 15.58 -10.09
CA SER A 400 2.73 16.93 -10.12
C SER A 400 3.33 17.78 -11.25
N ARG A 401 4.66 17.90 -11.33
CA ARG A 401 5.36 18.70 -12.35
C ARG A 401 5.11 18.20 -13.78
N SER A 402 5.06 16.88 -13.95
CA SER A 402 4.70 16.24 -15.23
C SER A 402 3.26 16.57 -15.67
N THR A 403 2.37 16.91 -14.73
CA THR A 403 0.98 17.31 -15.02
C THR A 403 0.92 18.75 -15.59
N ASP A 404 1.86 19.62 -15.25
CA ASP A 404 1.99 20.95 -15.88
C ASP A 404 2.42 20.82 -17.34
N PHE A 405 3.47 20.03 -17.61
CA PHE A 405 3.88 19.70 -18.98
C PHE A 405 2.74 19.04 -19.77
N ALA A 406 2.01 18.10 -19.16
CA ALA A 406 0.86 17.44 -19.78
C ALA A 406 -0.23 18.42 -20.24
N THR A 407 -0.62 19.35 -19.37
CA THR A 407 -1.68 20.33 -19.67
C THR A 407 -1.20 21.48 -20.56
N ALA A 408 0.10 21.78 -20.61
CA ALA A 408 0.69 22.66 -21.62
C ALA A 408 0.73 21.99 -23.01
N LEU A 409 1.20 20.75 -23.11
CA LEU A 409 1.23 19.98 -24.36
C LEU A 409 -0.19 19.75 -24.90
N TYR A 410 -1.15 19.40 -24.04
CA TYR A 410 -2.55 19.21 -24.43
C TYR A 410 -3.12 20.44 -25.14
N ARG A 411 -3.02 21.62 -24.52
CA ARG A 411 -3.53 22.87 -25.09
C ARG A 411 -2.82 23.26 -26.38
N LYS A 412 -1.53 22.91 -26.52
CA LYS A 412 -0.82 23.11 -27.78
C LYS A 412 -1.32 22.18 -28.91
N ILE A 413 -1.71 20.95 -28.62
CA ILE A 413 -2.29 20.05 -29.62
C ILE A 413 -3.76 20.39 -29.91
N ALA A 414 -4.54 20.77 -28.90
CA ALA A 414 -5.91 21.25 -29.08
C ALA A 414 -5.97 22.50 -30.00
N SER A 415 -5.01 23.43 -29.87
CA SER A 415 -4.88 24.60 -30.78
C SER A 415 -4.27 24.28 -32.15
N MET A 416 -4.20 23.01 -32.55
CA MET A 416 -3.65 22.57 -33.85
C MET A 416 -4.55 21.57 -34.61
N SER A 417 -5.65 21.10 -34.01
CA SER A 417 -6.57 20.14 -34.62
C SER A 417 -7.99 20.41 -34.15
N ASP A 418 -8.93 20.56 -35.08
CA ASP A 418 -10.36 20.67 -34.76
C ASP A 418 -11.03 19.29 -34.58
N ASP A 419 -10.45 18.24 -35.15
CA ASP A 419 -10.91 16.84 -35.07
C ASP A 419 -10.56 16.12 -33.75
N ASN A 420 -11.01 14.86 -33.62
CA ASN A 420 -10.59 13.94 -32.56
C ASN A 420 -9.06 13.92 -32.40
N PHE A 421 -8.56 13.98 -31.17
CA PHE A 421 -7.13 13.78 -30.90
C PHE A 421 -6.87 13.08 -29.57
N ALA A 422 -5.71 12.42 -29.48
CA ALA A 422 -5.20 11.81 -28.25
C ALA A 422 -3.68 12.04 -28.14
N ILE A 423 -3.23 12.34 -26.92
CA ILE A 423 -1.81 12.46 -26.57
C ILE A 423 -1.48 11.57 -25.38
N SER A 424 -0.20 11.19 -25.20
CA SER A 424 0.30 10.52 -24.01
C SER A 424 1.43 11.36 -23.39
N PRO A 425 1.11 12.24 -22.42
CA PRO A 425 2.09 13.13 -21.81
C PRO A 425 3.26 12.41 -21.17
N LEU A 426 3.01 11.32 -20.44
CA LEU A 426 4.07 10.54 -19.79
C LEU A 426 5.00 9.89 -20.83
N ALA A 427 4.46 9.32 -21.91
CA ALA A 427 5.27 8.77 -22.99
C ALA A 427 6.09 9.85 -23.72
N ALA A 428 5.51 11.04 -23.93
CA ALA A 428 6.21 12.18 -24.51
C ALA A 428 7.36 12.63 -23.59
N ALA A 429 7.09 12.84 -22.30
CA ALA A 429 8.09 13.22 -21.31
C ALA A 429 9.23 12.19 -21.20
N LEU A 430 8.92 10.89 -21.16
CA LEU A 430 9.92 9.82 -21.17
C LEU A 430 10.79 9.84 -22.44
N SER A 431 10.18 10.05 -23.61
CA SER A 431 10.92 10.15 -24.88
C SER A 431 11.86 11.35 -24.92
N LEU A 432 11.41 12.52 -24.48
CA LEU A 432 12.18 13.75 -24.49
C LEU A 432 13.28 13.77 -23.42
N ALA A 433 13.01 13.20 -22.24
CA ALA A 433 14.02 12.99 -21.21
C ALA A 433 15.08 11.95 -21.63
N SER A 434 14.70 10.90 -22.38
CA SER A 434 15.67 9.95 -22.95
C SER A 434 16.59 10.59 -23.99
N LEU A 435 16.12 11.63 -24.70
CA LEU A 435 16.91 12.45 -25.60
C LEU A 435 17.77 13.49 -24.85
N ALA A 436 17.24 14.08 -23.78
CA ALA A 436 17.99 14.97 -22.89
C ALA A 436 19.19 14.28 -22.23
N ALA A 437 19.10 12.98 -21.93
CA ALA A 437 20.21 12.17 -21.42
C ALA A 437 21.38 11.99 -22.43
N GLY A 438 21.17 12.29 -23.71
CA GLY A 438 22.21 12.34 -24.75
C GLY A 438 22.58 13.75 -25.20
N ALA A 439 21.94 14.77 -24.65
CA ALA A 439 22.15 16.17 -25.02
C ALA A 439 23.26 16.81 -24.17
N GLY A 440 24.00 17.75 -24.76
CA GLY A 440 24.94 18.58 -24.00
C GLY A 440 24.21 19.51 -23.02
N GLU A 441 24.91 19.96 -21.97
CA GLU A 441 24.34 20.57 -20.76
C GLU A 441 23.24 21.61 -21.04
N SER A 442 23.49 22.60 -21.90
CA SER A 442 22.52 23.66 -22.22
C SER A 442 21.25 23.13 -22.91
N THR A 443 21.37 22.07 -23.70
CA THR A 443 20.24 21.49 -24.46
C THR A 443 19.47 20.49 -23.60
N SER A 444 20.18 19.72 -22.75
CA SER A 444 19.56 18.85 -21.74
C SER A 444 18.73 19.67 -20.75
N LYS A 445 19.30 20.77 -20.22
CA LYS A 445 18.63 21.65 -19.26
C LYS A 445 17.38 22.32 -19.83
N GLU A 446 17.41 22.80 -21.07
CA GLU A 446 16.23 23.37 -21.73
C GLU A 446 15.13 22.32 -22.00
N LEU A 447 15.50 21.08 -22.33
CA LEU A 447 14.54 19.97 -22.43
C LEU A 447 13.91 19.66 -21.06
N LEU A 448 14.73 19.53 -20.01
CA LEU A 448 14.24 19.29 -18.65
C LEU A 448 13.39 20.46 -18.13
N GLN A 449 13.71 21.71 -18.48
CA GLN A 449 12.91 22.88 -18.14
C GLN A 449 11.57 22.90 -18.88
N THR A 450 11.54 22.49 -20.15
CA THR A 450 10.31 22.32 -20.95
C THR A 450 9.40 21.22 -20.37
N LEU A 451 9.98 20.17 -19.79
CA LEU A 451 9.26 19.12 -19.07
C LEU A 451 8.85 19.53 -17.62
N ASN A 452 9.16 20.76 -17.19
CA ASN A 452 9.03 21.25 -15.81
C ASN A 452 9.83 20.44 -14.75
N LEU A 453 10.86 19.72 -15.18
CA LEU A 453 11.69 18.83 -14.33
C LEU A 453 13.01 19.47 -13.89
N ALA A 454 13.52 20.49 -14.57
CA ALA A 454 14.78 21.17 -14.18
C ALA A 454 14.82 21.63 -12.70
N PRO A 455 13.73 22.08 -12.06
CA PRO A 455 13.74 22.40 -10.62
C PRO A 455 13.89 21.19 -9.68
N MET A 456 13.91 19.97 -10.21
CA MET A 456 14.20 18.74 -9.45
C MET A 456 15.66 18.31 -9.56
N GLU A 457 16.48 18.96 -10.38
CA GLU A 457 17.93 18.71 -10.47
C GLU A 457 18.60 19.12 -9.15
N ARG A 458 19.42 18.23 -8.57
CA ARG A 458 20.26 18.52 -7.41
C ARG A 458 21.73 18.51 -7.80
N ASP A 459 22.49 19.48 -7.27
CA ASP A 459 23.93 19.60 -7.48
C ASP A 459 24.65 18.30 -7.08
N GLY A 460 25.16 17.57 -8.07
CA GLY A 460 25.89 16.32 -7.88
C GLY A 460 25.06 15.02 -7.98
N GLU A 461 23.74 15.07 -8.20
CA GLU A 461 22.89 13.87 -8.38
C GLU A 461 22.30 13.73 -9.82
N PRO A 462 23.11 13.64 -10.90
CA PRO A 462 22.59 13.64 -12.28
C PRO A 462 21.68 12.44 -12.62
N ASP A 463 21.89 11.30 -11.97
CA ASP A 463 21.05 10.10 -12.13
C ASP A 463 19.66 10.23 -11.45
N GLN A 464 19.38 11.31 -10.69
CA GLN A 464 18.15 11.46 -9.89
C GLN A 464 16.88 11.51 -10.76
N ILE A 465 16.78 12.45 -11.70
CA ILE A 465 15.59 12.57 -12.58
C ILE A 465 15.39 11.30 -13.44
N PRO A 466 16.43 10.73 -14.08
CA PRO A 466 16.31 9.43 -14.75
C PRO A 466 15.78 8.31 -13.82
N THR A 467 16.24 8.25 -12.57
CA THR A 467 15.79 7.26 -11.58
C THR A 467 14.33 7.49 -11.16
N LEU A 468 13.92 8.73 -10.93
CA LEU A 468 12.53 9.05 -10.57
C LEU A 468 11.56 8.78 -11.73
N LEU A 469 11.96 9.09 -12.98
CA LEU A 469 11.19 8.74 -14.19
C LEU A 469 11.07 7.22 -14.37
N GLN A 470 12.15 6.47 -14.11
CA GLN A 470 12.13 5.01 -14.09
C GLN A 470 11.11 4.47 -13.06
N GLN A 471 11.20 4.94 -11.81
CA GLN A 471 10.29 4.56 -10.72
C GLN A 471 8.83 4.92 -11.03
N MET A 472 8.58 6.11 -11.59
CA MET A 472 7.26 6.58 -11.97
C MET A 472 6.63 5.70 -13.04
N ARG A 473 7.39 5.36 -14.10
CA ARG A 473 6.96 4.43 -15.15
C ARG A 473 6.65 3.04 -14.58
N GLU A 474 7.52 2.51 -13.72
CA GLU A 474 7.34 1.19 -13.09
C GLU A 474 6.14 1.16 -12.13
N ALA A 475 5.88 2.24 -11.40
CA ALA A 475 4.72 2.38 -10.53
C ALA A 475 3.39 2.57 -11.28
N VAL A 476 3.44 3.02 -12.54
CA VAL A 476 2.27 3.21 -13.43
C VAL A 476 2.01 1.98 -14.30
N ALA A 477 3.04 1.20 -14.64
CA ALA A 477 2.98 0.01 -15.51
C ALA A 477 2.40 0.24 -16.94
N GLN A 478 2.41 1.48 -17.44
CA GLN A 478 1.93 1.81 -18.79
C GLN A 478 2.86 1.22 -19.87
N THR A 479 2.28 0.50 -20.84
CA THR A 479 3.01 0.04 -22.03
C THR A 479 3.30 1.21 -22.96
N VAL A 480 4.57 1.56 -23.12
CA VAL A 480 5.07 2.62 -24.01
C VAL A 480 6.25 2.07 -24.82
N ALA A 481 6.23 2.31 -26.12
CA ALA A 481 7.39 2.13 -27.00
C ALA A 481 8.09 3.48 -27.20
N THR A 482 9.41 3.52 -27.04
CA THR A 482 10.23 4.71 -27.31
C THR A 482 11.51 4.27 -28.02
N GLY A 483 11.66 4.64 -29.28
CA GLY A 483 12.82 4.29 -30.10
C GLY A 483 13.56 5.52 -30.58
N LEU A 484 14.89 5.52 -30.46
CA LEU A 484 15.78 6.46 -31.13
C LEU A 484 16.42 5.76 -32.33
N PHE A 485 16.02 6.17 -33.53
CA PHE A 485 16.52 5.61 -34.77
C PHE A 485 17.59 6.55 -35.33
N ILE A 486 18.82 6.06 -35.45
CA ILE A 486 20.02 6.85 -35.79
C ILE A 486 20.64 6.31 -37.08
N SER A 487 21.16 7.20 -37.92
CA SER A 487 21.83 6.84 -39.17
C SER A 487 23.03 5.91 -38.91
N GLN A 488 23.12 4.81 -39.66
CA GLN A 488 24.21 3.83 -39.55
C GLN A 488 25.62 4.37 -39.84
N GLN A 489 25.71 5.61 -40.33
CA GLN A 489 26.97 6.33 -40.52
C GLN A 489 27.52 6.95 -39.22
N VAL A 490 26.71 7.03 -38.16
CA VAL A 490 27.04 7.69 -36.88
C VAL A 490 27.48 6.65 -35.86
N GLN A 491 28.63 6.90 -35.20
CA GLN A 491 29.07 6.10 -34.07
C GLN A 491 28.38 6.57 -32.79
N VAL A 492 27.51 5.73 -32.23
CA VAL A 492 26.76 6.02 -31.01
C VAL A 492 27.55 5.59 -29.76
N GLU A 493 27.54 6.43 -28.73
CA GLU A 493 28.14 6.13 -27.44
C GLU A 493 27.42 4.98 -26.71
N SER A 494 28.17 3.97 -26.27
CA SER A 494 27.63 2.78 -25.60
C SER A 494 27.09 3.07 -24.19
N SER A 495 27.62 4.11 -23.54
CA SER A 495 27.11 4.67 -22.28
C SER A 495 25.69 5.21 -22.44
N PHE A 496 25.47 6.06 -23.45
CA PHE A 496 24.16 6.63 -23.78
C PHE A 496 23.13 5.52 -24.03
N SER A 497 23.45 4.56 -24.91
CA SER A 497 22.56 3.43 -25.21
C SER A 497 22.19 2.61 -23.95
N SER A 498 23.15 2.44 -23.04
CA SER A 498 22.97 1.71 -21.78
C SER A 498 22.13 2.50 -20.76
N GLN A 499 22.35 3.82 -20.61
CA GLN A 499 21.55 4.69 -19.75
C GLN A 499 20.10 4.79 -20.24
N VAL A 500 19.92 4.98 -21.55
CA VAL A 500 18.61 5.05 -22.20
C VAL A 500 17.80 3.77 -21.96
N LYS A 501 18.42 2.59 -22.13
CA LYS A 501 17.76 1.30 -21.89
C LYS A 501 17.50 1.01 -20.42
N LYS A 502 18.38 1.45 -19.50
CA LYS A 502 18.21 1.32 -18.05
C LYS A 502 17.01 2.14 -17.55
N PHE A 503 17.07 3.45 -17.70
CA PHE A 503 16.14 4.37 -17.03
C PHE A 503 14.80 4.52 -17.77
N TYR A 504 14.83 4.58 -19.09
CA TYR A 504 13.64 4.84 -19.91
C TYR A 504 13.11 3.55 -20.56
N SER A 505 13.95 2.51 -20.68
CA SER A 505 13.73 1.27 -21.46
C SER A 505 13.43 1.48 -22.94
N ALA A 506 13.72 2.69 -23.42
CA ALA A 506 13.81 3.01 -24.82
C ALA A 506 14.95 2.25 -25.51
N ASP A 507 14.82 2.02 -26.81
CA ASP A 507 15.83 1.35 -27.63
C ASP A 507 16.53 2.32 -28.57
N VAL A 508 17.85 2.19 -28.70
CA VAL A 508 18.62 2.90 -29.72
C VAL A 508 18.90 1.93 -30.87
N LYS A 509 18.46 2.26 -32.09
CA LYS A 509 18.61 1.43 -33.29
C LYS A 509 19.36 2.17 -34.39
N SER A 510 20.36 1.49 -34.96
CA SER A 510 21.05 1.92 -36.17
C SER A 510 20.23 1.55 -37.41
N VAL A 511 20.01 2.50 -38.34
CA VAL A 511 19.19 2.31 -39.56
C VAL A 511 19.77 3.00 -40.79
N GLU A 512 19.36 2.54 -41.97
CA GLU A 512 19.73 3.13 -43.25
C GLU A 512 18.59 4.00 -43.81
N PHE A 513 18.62 5.31 -43.52
CA PHE A 513 17.59 6.23 -43.98
C PHE A 513 17.48 6.36 -45.51
N SER A 514 18.58 6.18 -46.25
CA SER A 514 18.57 6.08 -47.73
C SER A 514 17.64 4.98 -48.25
N ASN A 515 17.45 3.90 -47.48
CA ASN A 515 16.43 2.89 -47.75
C ASN A 515 15.17 3.18 -46.92
N THR A 516 14.42 4.20 -47.36
CA THR A 516 13.23 4.73 -46.65
C THR A 516 12.19 3.65 -46.36
N GLN A 517 11.96 2.73 -47.30
CA GLN A 517 10.98 1.65 -47.15
C GLN A 517 11.42 0.60 -46.11
N ALA A 518 12.69 0.19 -46.12
CA ALA A 518 13.22 -0.73 -45.09
C ALA A 518 13.23 -0.05 -43.71
N THR A 519 13.61 1.22 -43.64
CA THR A 519 13.60 1.97 -42.37
C THR A 519 12.19 2.18 -41.83
N LYS A 520 11.20 2.50 -42.68
CA LYS A 520 9.77 2.52 -42.28
C LYS A 520 9.33 1.15 -41.75
N ALA A 521 9.71 0.05 -42.40
CA ALA A 521 9.41 -1.30 -41.92
C ALA A 521 10.04 -1.59 -40.54
N ILE A 522 11.32 -1.25 -40.31
CA ILE A 522 12.03 -1.44 -39.04
C ILE A 522 11.40 -0.62 -37.90
N ILE A 523 10.94 0.60 -38.17
CA ILE A 523 10.25 1.47 -37.20
C ILE A 523 8.86 0.90 -36.87
N ASN A 524 8.09 0.51 -37.90
CA ASN A 524 6.76 -0.06 -37.73
C ASN A 524 6.80 -1.42 -37.02
N GLU A 525 7.75 -2.31 -37.34
CA GLU A 525 7.96 -3.59 -36.67
C GLU A 525 8.31 -3.39 -35.19
N TYR A 526 9.21 -2.43 -34.88
CA TYR A 526 9.56 -2.11 -33.50
C TYR A 526 8.34 -1.70 -32.67
N VAL A 527 7.54 -0.75 -33.17
CA VAL A 527 6.35 -0.28 -32.45
C VAL A 527 5.25 -1.33 -32.41
N THR A 528 5.09 -2.14 -33.47
CA THR A 528 4.18 -3.29 -33.49
C THR A 528 4.52 -4.29 -32.38
N GLY A 529 5.80 -4.67 -32.25
CA GLY A 529 6.27 -5.56 -31.21
C GLY A 529 6.09 -4.97 -29.81
N SER A 530 6.59 -3.75 -29.58
CA SER A 530 6.54 -3.09 -28.27
C SER A 530 5.13 -2.67 -27.81
N THR A 531 4.15 -2.57 -28.71
CA THR A 531 2.74 -2.29 -28.38
C THR A 531 1.84 -3.54 -28.44
N GLY A 532 2.39 -4.75 -28.55
CA GLY A 532 1.59 -5.97 -28.57
C GLY A 532 0.65 -6.08 -29.78
N ASN A 533 1.09 -5.56 -30.94
CA ASN A 533 0.35 -5.42 -32.20
C ASN A 533 -0.79 -4.38 -32.21
N LYS A 534 -0.86 -3.49 -31.21
CA LYS A 534 -1.89 -2.43 -31.14
C LYS A 534 -1.64 -1.30 -32.14
N ILE A 535 -0.42 -0.78 -32.22
CA ILE A 535 -0.05 0.28 -33.17
C ILE A 535 0.86 -0.33 -34.23
N ARG A 536 0.40 -0.33 -35.50
CA ARG A 536 1.06 -1.02 -36.61
C ARG A 536 1.91 -0.13 -37.50
N GLU A 537 1.43 1.10 -37.76
CA GLU A 537 2.15 2.10 -38.54
C GLU A 537 2.23 3.40 -37.75
N VAL A 538 3.39 4.07 -37.79
CA VAL A 538 3.63 5.33 -37.04
C VAL A 538 3.94 6.51 -37.95
N LEU A 539 4.57 6.26 -39.09
CA LEU A 539 5.02 7.28 -40.04
C LEU A 539 4.48 6.95 -41.43
N ASP A 540 3.97 7.96 -42.14
CA ASP A 540 3.55 7.81 -43.53
C ASP A 540 4.76 7.62 -44.45
N ALA A 541 5.78 8.46 -44.26
CA ALA A 541 7.03 8.48 -45.01
C ALA A 541 8.26 8.68 -44.09
N VAL A 542 9.45 8.44 -44.62
CA VAL A 542 10.75 8.66 -43.98
C VAL A 542 11.59 9.53 -44.92
N ASP A 543 12.18 10.60 -44.41
CA ASP A 543 13.11 11.45 -45.17
C ASP A 543 14.48 10.74 -45.29
N PRO A 544 14.99 10.47 -46.51
CA PRO A 544 16.29 9.82 -46.71
C PRO A 544 17.50 10.65 -46.25
N GLN A 545 17.34 11.94 -45.93
CA GLN A 545 18.37 12.77 -45.33
C GLN A 545 18.30 12.79 -43.79
N SER A 546 17.49 11.93 -43.18
CA SER A 546 17.39 11.83 -41.73
C SER A 546 18.71 11.40 -41.07
N GLN A 547 18.97 11.91 -39.87
CA GLN A 547 20.12 11.55 -39.04
C GLN A 547 19.69 10.89 -37.72
N LEU A 548 18.65 11.44 -37.09
CA LEU A 548 18.03 10.93 -35.87
C LEU A 548 16.51 11.15 -35.93
N MET A 549 15.74 10.09 -35.73
CA MET A 549 14.29 10.14 -35.51
C MET A 549 13.95 9.63 -34.09
N LEU A 550 13.24 10.44 -33.30
CA LEU A 550 12.67 10.03 -32.01
C LEU A 550 11.23 9.59 -32.22
N ILE A 551 10.93 8.32 -31.92
CA ILE A 551 9.59 7.74 -32.12
C ILE A 551 9.04 7.27 -30.79
N SER A 552 7.92 7.86 -30.36
CA SER A 552 7.15 7.45 -29.19
C SER A 552 5.82 6.85 -29.62
N ALA A 553 5.40 5.73 -29.02
CA ALA A 553 4.07 5.17 -29.21
C ALA A 553 3.49 4.64 -27.90
N ALA A 554 2.24 4.98 -27.61
CA ALA A 554 1.54 4.58 -26.40
C ALA A 554 0.11 4.17 -26.72
N TYR A 555 -0.43 3.21 -25.99
CA TYR A 555 -1.85 2.84 -26.13
C TYR A 555 -2.56 2.73 -24.79
N PHE A 556 -3.88 2.85 -24.84
CA PHE A 556 -4.79 2.54 -23.75
C PHE A 556 -5.96 1.71 -24.27
N THR A 557 -6.34 0.69 -23.50
CA THR A 557 -7.61 -0.03 -23.66
C THR A 557 -8.39 0.07 -22.36
N GLY A 558 -9.68 0.40 -22.43
CA GLY A 558 -10.56 0.35 -21.28
C GLY A 558 -10.54 -1.04 -20.61
N GLN A 559 -10.15 -1.09 -19.34
CA GLN A 559 -10.18 -2.31 -18.52
C GLN A 559 -10.97 -2.02 -17.25
N TRP A 560 -12.26 -1.75 -17.40
CA TRP A 560 -13.08 -1.17 -16.33
C TRP A 560 -13.15 -2.08 -15.10
N LYS A 561 -13.06 -1.50 -13.89
CA LYS A 561 -13.38 -2.20 -12.62
C LYS A 561 -14.83 -2.70 -12.60
N LEU A 562 -15.69 -2.09 -13.43
CA LEU A 562 -17.12 -2.38 -13.60
C LEU A 562 -17.45 -2.30 -15.11
N PRO A 563 -17.31 -3.39 -15.89
CA PRO A 563 -17.49 -3.36 -17.35
C PRO A 563 -18.92 -3.02 -17.78
N PHE A 564 -19.07 -2.47 -18.99
CA PHE A 564 -20.41 -2.31 -19.58
C PHE A 564 -20.92 -3.66 -20.07
N ASN A 565 -22.24 -3.83 -20.19
CA ASN A 565 -22.80 -5.04 -20.79
C ASN A 565 -23.04 -4.79 -22.28
N ALA A 566 -22.30 -5.49 -23.15
CA ALA A 566 -22.45 -5.38 -24.60
C ALA A 566 -23.86 -5.73 -25.12
N THR A 567 -24.68 -6.48 -24.36
CA THR A 567 -26.09 -6.72 -24.74
C THR A 567 -27.02 -5.55 -24.43
N PHE A 568 -26.52 -4.48 -23.78
CA PHE A 568 -27.25 -3.23 -23.53
C PHE A 568 -26.68 -2.05 -24.35
N THR A 569 -25.62 -2.28 -25.14
CA THR A 569 -25.10 -1.32 -26.11
C THR A 569 -26.08 -1.20 -27.28
N GLN A 570 -26.46 0.03 -27.63
CA GLN A 570 -27.47 0.33 -28.64
C GLN A 570 -27.00 1.47 -29.55
N GLU A 571 -27.47 1.51 -30.80
CA GLU A 571 -27.23 2.67 -31.66
C GLU A 571 -28.05 3.86 -31.16
N GLU A 572 -27.37 4.95 -30.79
CA GLU A 572 -27.96 6.19 -30.30
C GLU A 572 -27.43 7.40 -31.08
N ARG A 573 -28.12 8.54 -30.97
CA ARG A 573 -27.67 9.79 -31.60
C ARG A 573 -26.50 10.41 -30.86
N PHE A 574 -25.45 10.76 -31.61
CA PHE A 574 -24.41 11.68 -31.17
C PHE A 574 -24.46 12.95 -32.02
N TYR A 575 -24.55 14.11 -31.37
CA TYR A 575 -24.63 15.44 -31.95
C TYR A 575 -23.21 16.00 -32.05
N VAL A 576 -22.57 15.84 -33.22
CA VAL A 576 -21.23 16.37 -33.51
C VAL A 576 -21.28 17.90 -33.46
N ASP A 577 -22.33 18.47 -34.06
CA ASP A 577 -22.75 19.86 -33.87
C ASP A 577 -24.28 19.99 -34.01
N LYS A 578 -24.80 21.21 -34.25
CA LYS A 578 -26.24 21.51 -34.37
C LYS A 578 -26.89 20.99 -35.65
N TYR A 579 -26.11 20.59 -36.65
CA TYR A 579 -26.54 20.14 -37.97
C TYR A 579 -26.05 18.71 -38.29
N HIS A 580 -24.89 18.32 -37.77
CA HIS A 580 -24.31 16.99 -37.97
C HIS A 580 -24.63 16.05 -36.80
N ILE A 581 -25.45 15.02 -37.09
CA ILE A 581 -25.84 13.98 -36.14
C ILE A 581 -25.45 12.61 -36.73
N VAL A 582 -24.69 11.84 -35.97
CA VAL A 582 -24.28 10.47 -36.34
C VAL A 582 -24.99 9.43 -35.46
N GLN A 583 -24.96 8.16 -35.88
CA GLN A 583 -25.31 7.03 -35.01
C GLN A 583 -24.04 6.41 -34.44
N VAL A 584 -24.07 6.10 -33.15
CA VAL A 584 -22.94 5.48 -32.45
C VAL A 584 -23.40 4.36 -31.53
N PRO A 585 -22.63 3.26 -31.41
CA PRO A 585 -22.85 2.23 -30.40
C PRO A 585 -22.60 2.81 -28.99
N MET A 586 -23.68 3.10 -28.29
CA MET A 586 -23.74 3.74 -26.99
C MET A 586 -23.85 2.68 -25.89
N MET A 587 -22.82 2.57 -25.06
CA MET A 587 -22.70 1.59 -23.98
C MET A 587 -23.48 2.10 -22.76
N ILE A 588 -24.34 1.25 -22.18
CA ILE A 588 -25.26 1.66 -21.11
C ILE A 588 -25.01 0.87 -19.82
N ARG A 589 -24.85 1.56 -18.68
CA ARG A 589 -24.79 0.93 -17.35
C ARG A 589 -25.29 1.87 -16.23
N SER A 590 -26.29 1.40 -15.48
CA SER A 590 -26.77 2.00 -14.22
C SER A 590 -25.94 1.54 -13.01
N ASP A 591 -25.27 2.46 -12.30
CA ASP A 591 -24.43 2.15 -11.12
C ASP A 591 -24.13 3.38 -10.24
N LYS A 592 -23.34 3.20 -9.15
CA LYS A 592 -22.80 4.26 -8.28
C LYS A 592 -21.43 4.73 -8.75
N TYR A 593 -21.42 5.68 -9.67
CA TYR A 593 -20.20 6.29 -10.22
C TYR A 593 -19.66 7.41 -9.34
N TYR A 594 -18.41 7.81 -9.60
CA TYR A 594 -17.82 9.03 -9.04
C TYR A 594 -18.09 10.20 -9.99
N LEU A 595 -18.79 11.23 -9.52
CA LEU A 595 -19.17 12.42 -10.28
C LEU A 595 -18.69 13.69 -9.57
N ALA A 596 -18.23 14.67 -10.35
CA ALA A 596 -18.11 16.08 -9.96
C ALA A 596 -18.74 16.97 -11.03
N TYR A 597 -18.95 18.23 -10.70
CA TYR A 597 -19.33 19.29 -11.63
C TYR A 597 -18.50 20.53 -11.26
N ASP A 598 -18.03 21.30 -12.23
CA ASP A 598 -17.35 22.57 -11.96
C ASP A 598 -18.12 23.78 -12.51
N PRO A 599 -18.84 24.54 -11.65
CA PRO A 599 -19.67 25.66 -12.08
C PRO A 599 -18.91 26.79 -12.78
N SER A 600 -17.58 26.92 -12.60
CA SER A 600 -16.79 27.95 -13.27
C SER A 600 -16.51 27.65 -14.74
N LEU A 601 -16.61 26.38 -15.15
CA LEU A 601 -16.38 25.90 -16.52
C LEU A 601 -17.60 25.15 -17.09
N LYS A 602 -18.71 25.12 -16.34
CA LYS A 602 -19.97 24.44 -16.72
C LYS A 602 -19.73 23.05 -17.32
N VAL A 603 -19.01 22.21 -16.58
CA VAL A 603 -18.56 20.90 -17.06
C VAL A 603 -18.83 19.82 -16.01
N GLY A 604 -19.47 18.73 -16.44
CA GLY A 604 -19.64 17.51 -15.65
C GLY A 604 -18.44 16.58 -15.82
N ILE A 605 -17.89 16.09 -14.71
CA ILE A 605 -16.73 15.19 -14.69
C ILE A 605 -17.16 13.84 -14.11
N LEU A 606 -17.29 12.83 -14.98
CA LEU A 606 -17.50 11.44 -14.59
C LEU A 606 -16.15 10.72 -14.47
N LYS A 607 -15.97 9.87 -13.45
CA LYS A 607 -14.82 8.99 -13.32
C LYS A 607 -15.20 7.51 -13.49
N LEU A 608 -14.48 6.83 -14.37
CA LEU A 608 -14.54 5.41 -14.69
C LEU A 608 -13.22 4.73 -14.27
N PRO A 609 -13.19 3.99 -13.13
CA PRO A 609 -11.98 3.31 -12.66
C PRO A 609 -11.64 2.04 -13.47
N CYS A 610 -10.36 1.76 -13.66
CA CYS A 610 -9.83 0.56 -14.34
C CYS A 610 -9.14 -0.42 -13.37
N THR A 611 -9.04 -1.70 -13.72
CA THR A 611 -8.54 -2.77 -12.83
C THR A 611 -7.05 -2.70 -12.54
N ASP A 612 -6.28 -2.05 -13.41
CA ASP A 612 -4.84 -1.80 -13.31
C ASP A 612 -4.45 -0.70 -12.29
N GLY A 613 -5.44 0.02 -11.73
CA GLY A 613 -5.20 1.18 -10.86
C GLY A 613 -5.20 2.52 -11.60
N THR A 614 -5.46 2.54 -12.91
CA THR A 614 -5.77 3.78 -13.64
C THR A 614 -7.26 4.13 -13.51
N ALA A 615 -7.63 5.33 -13.92
CA ALA A 615 -9.00 5.74 -14.13
C ALA A 615 -9.10 6.75 -15.28
N MET A 616 -10.18 6.67 -16.05
CA MET A 616 -10.56 7.69 -17.02
C MET A 616 -11.51 8.69 -16.35
N LEU A 617 -11.21 9.97 -16.46
CA LEU A 617 -12.20 11.04 -16.36
C LEU A 617 -12.78 11.28 -17.75
N VAL A 618 -14.10 11.39 -17.85
CA VAL A 618 -14.83 11.83 -19.04
C VAL A 618 -15.53 13.14 -18.70
N LEU A 619 -15.30 14.17 -19.50
CA LEU A 619 -15.67 15.55 -19.21
C LEU A 619 -16.65 16.06 -20.26
N LEU A 620 -17.87 16.35 -19.83
CA LEU A 620 -18.99 16.75 -20.69
C LEU A 620 -19.33 18.23 -20.39
N PRO A 621 -19.04 19.17 -21.30
CA PRO A 621 -19.51 20.54 -21.19
C PRO A 621 -21.05 20.60 -21.22
N ASP A 622 -21.65 21.61 -20.59
CA ASP A 622 -23.09 21.88 -20.71
C ASP A 622 -23.47 22.30 -22.15
N GLU A 623 -24.75 22.21 -22.52
CA GLU A 623 -25.20 22.36 -23.92
C GLU A 623 -25.02 23.77 -24.52
N ASP A 624 -24.77 24.77 -23.67
CA ASP A 624 -24.46 26.14 -24.08
C ASP A 624 -22.96 26.48 -24.02
N VAL A 625 -22.10 25.47 -23.84
CA VAL A 625 -20.65 25.60 -23.63
C VAL A 625 -19.89 24.93 -24.76
N ASP A 626 -19.02 25.68 -25.43
CA ASP A 626 -18.08 25.10 -26.38
C ASP A 626 -16.92 24.39 -25.66
N TYR A 627 -16.53 23.21 -26.14
CA TYR A 627 -15.50 22.38 -25.53
C TYR A 627 -14.13 23.08 -25.52
N THR A 628 -13.85 23.99 -26.46
CA THR A 628 -12.60 24.77 -26.50
C THR A 628 -12.38 25.60 -25.23
N SER A 629 -13.44 26.06 -24.58
CA SER A 629 -13.35 26.76 -23.28
C SER A 629 -12.86 25.87 -22.14
N VAL A 630 -13.07 24.57 -22.24
CA VAL A 630 -12.54 23.56 -21.30
C VAL A 630 -11.11 23.18 -21.69
N ASP A 631 -10.79 23.12 -23.00
CA ASP A 631 -9.42 22.94 -23.49
C ASP A 631 -8.50 24.06 -22.94
N GLU A 632 -8.83 25.33 -23.19
CA GLU A 632 -8.01 26.49 -22.79
C GLU A 632 -7.78 26.58 -21.27
N ALA A 633 -8.82 26.28 -20.49
CA ALA A 633 -8.81 26.36 -19.03
C ALA A 633 -8.16 25.15 -18.34
N LEU A 634 -7.79 24.10 -19.08
CA LEU A 634 -7.21 22.90 -18.48
C LEU A 634 -5.79 23.13 -17.95
N THR A 635 -5.63 22.99 -16.64
CA THR A 635 -4.35 23.06 -15.92
C THR A 635 -4.23 21.94 -14.89
N ALA A 636 -3.02 21.68 -14.38
CA ALA A 636 -2.77 20.70 -13.33
C ALA A 636 -3.62 20.97 -12.07
N GLU A 637 -3.73 22.23 -11.63
CA GLU A 637 -4.58 22.62 -10.50
C GLU A 637 -6.06 22.28 -10.75
N VAL A 638 -6.57 22.56 -11.95
CA VAL A 638 -7.98 22.32 -12.31
C VAL A 638 -8.27 20.82 -12.34
N PHE A 639 -7.37 20.01 -12.92
CA PHE A 639 -7.47 18.55 -12.89
C PHE A 639 -7.45 18.00 -11.45
N LEU A 640 -6.50 18.41 -10.61
CA LEU A 640 -6.42 17.96 -9.22
C LEU A 640 -7.64 18.38 -8.39
N ARG A 641 -8.16 19.60 -8.64
CA ARG A 641 -9.40 20.13 -8.05
C ARG A 641 -10.63 19.30 -8.44
N TRP A 642 -10.74 18.86 -9.70
CA TRP A 642 -11.80 17.94 -10.12
C TRP A 642 -11.69 16.58 -9.41
N VAL A 643 -10.50 15.97 -9.39
CA VAL A 643 -10.26 14.68 -8.71
C VAL A 643 -10.60 14.75 -7.21
N ALA A 644 -10.33 15.88 -6.55
CA ALA A 644 -10.68 16.11 -5.15
C ALA A 644 -12.18 16.37 -4.90
N LYS A 645 -12.93 16.86 -5.89
CA LYS A 645 -14.38 17.15 -5.80
C LYS A 645 -15.28 15.92 -6.03
N LEU A 646 -14.75 14.81 -6.56
CA LEU A 646 -15.52 13.61 -6.93
C LEU A 646 -16.27 12.97 -5.76
N LYS A 647 -17.59 12.75 -5.93
CA LYS A 647 -18.49 12.10 -4.96
C LYS A 647 -19.22 10.93 -5.58
N LYS A 648 -19.61 9.93 -4.79
CA LYS A 648 -20.38 8.78 -5.28
C LYS A 648 -21.85 9.15 -5.49
N THR A 649 -22.34 8.98 -6.71
CA THR A 649 -23.73 9.28 -7.13
C THR A 649 -24.28 8.10 -7.94
N LYS A 650 -25.54 7.71 -7.71
CA LYS A 650 -26.22 6.70 -8.53
C LYS A 650 -26.67 7.35 -9.84
N LEU A 651 -26.17 6.87 -10.98
CA LEU A 651 -26.43 7.40 -12.32
C LEU A 651 -26.73 6.25 -13.28
N GLU A 652 -27.49 6.54 -14.34
CA GLU A 652 -27.45 5.75 -15.56
C GLU A 652 -26.49 6.41 -16.56
N VAL A 653 -25.34 5.79 -16.81
CA VAL A 653 -24.34 6.32 -17.74
C VAL A 653 -24.54 5.72 -19.12
N LEU A 654 -24.58 6.59 -20.13
CA LEU A 654 -24.56 6.25 -21.55
C LEU A 654 -23.29 6.87 -22.16
N LEU A 655 -22.33 6.03 -22.55
CA LEU A 655 -21.03 6.44 -23.09
C LEU A 655 -20.80 5.77 -24.47
N PRO A 656 -20.44 6.50 -25.53
CA PRO A 656 -20.17 5.88 -26.82
C PRO A 656 -18.93 4.99 -26.76
N ARG A 657 -18.96 3.83 -27.44
CA ARG A 657 -17.73 3.12 -27.81
C ARG A 657 -16.98 4.00 -28.80
N PHE A 658 -15.68 4.20 -28.60
CA PHE A 658 -14.85 5.00 -29.51
C PHE A 658 -13.42 4.45 -29.61
N SER A 659 -12.75 4.81 -30.71
CA SER A 659 -11.32 4.63 -30.87
C SER A 659 -10.74 5.92 -31.43
N VAL A 660 -9.62 6.39 -30.87
CA VAL A 660 -8.89 7.57 -31.39
C VAL A 660 -7.44 7.16 -31.64
N GLU A 661 -6.96 7.29 -32.88
CA GLU A 661 -5.60 6.94 -33.31
C GLU A 661 -4.88 8.17 -33.90
N TYR A 662 -4.27 8.98 -33.02
CA TYR A 662 -3.70 10.27 -33.38
C TYR A 662 -2.16 10.23 -33.45
N SER A 663 -1.57 10.88 -34.46
CA SER A 663 -0.12 10.97 -34.65
C SER A 663 0.31 12.43 -34.83
N PHE A 664 1.33 12.88 -34.10
CA PHE A 664 1.80 14.27 -34.16
C PHE A 664 3.30 14.42 -33.95
N SER A 665 3.87 15.47 -34.52
CA SER A 665 5.29 15.80 -34.41
C SER A 665 5.55 16.68 -33.19
N LEU A 666 6.13 16.09 -32.14
CA LEU A 666 6.70 16.79 -30.98
C LEU A 666 7.66 17.90 -31.43
N LYS A 667 8.45 17.68 -32.49
CA LYS A 667 9.36 18.69 -33.07
C LYS A 667 8.63 19.97 -33.50
N LYS A 668 7.36 19.88 -33.92
CA LYS A 668 6.53 21.05 -34.29
C LYS A 668 5.80 21.69 -33.10
N SER A 669 5.60 20.95 -32.00
CA SER A 669 4.86 21.42 -30.81
C SER A 669 5.77 22.02 -29.71
N LEU A 670 7.03 21.58 -29.65
CA LEU A 670 8.01 22.01 -28.64
C LEU A 670 8.40 23.50 -28.65
N PRO A 671 8.48 24.23 -29.78
CA PRO A 671 8.83 25.65 -29.77
C PRO A 671 7.89 26.50 -28.91
N SER A 672 6.59 26.23 -28.96
CA SER A 672 5.56 26.87 -28.12
C SER A 672 5.56 26.43 -26.65
N LEU A 673 6.34 25.41 -26.28
CA LEU A 673 6.57 24.96 -24.91
C LEU A 673 7.91 25.46 -24.36
N GLY A 674 8.65 26.28 -25.12
CA GLY A 674 9.91 26.91 -24.72
C GLY A 674 11.17 26.35 -25.37
N PHE A 675 11.06 25.33 -26.25
CA PHE A 675 12.22 24.65 -26.82
C PHE A 675 12.31 24.79 -28.35
N THR A 676 13.16 25.70 -28.85
CA THR A 676 13.31 25.97 -30.30
C THR A 676 14.46 25.23 -30.97
N LYS A 677 15.43 24.68 -30.23
CA LYS A 677 16.70 24.16 -30.79
C LYS A 677 16.55 23.05 -31.85
N PHE A 678 15.45 22.30 -31.88
CA PHE A 678 15.17 21.32 -32.97
C PHE A 678 14.71 21.97 -34.29
N GLN A 679 14.19 23.21 -34.25
CA GLN A 679 13.80 23.99 -35.43
C GLN A 679 15.04 24.67 -36.03
N ASP A 680 15.88 25.27 -35.18
CA ASP A 680 17.09 26.00 -35.59
C ASP A 680 18.28 25.06 -35.87
N ASN A 681 18.14 23.76 -35.59
CA ASN A 681 19.18 22.72 -35.67
C ASN A 681 20.42 23.02 -34.80
N SER A 682 20.22 23.71 -33.69
CA SER A 682 21.22 24.15 -32.71
C SER A 682 21.25 23.32 -31.42
N ALA A 683 20.57 22.16 -31.43
CA ALA A 683 20.55 21.21 -30.33
C ALA A 683 21.91 20.48 -30.21
N ASP A 684 22.59 20.66 -29.09
CA ASP A 684 23.80 19.92 -28.76
C ASP A 684 23.44 18.48 -28.37
N LEU A 685 23.85 17.51 -29.20
CA LEU A 685 23.64 16.06 -29.02
C LEU A 685 24.97 15.29 -28.92
N SER A 686 26.04 15.96 -28.47
CA SER A 686 27.39 15.39 -28.34
C SER A 686 27.50 14.20 -27.36
N GLY A 687 26.51 14.02 -26.47
CA GLY A 687 26.39 12.84 -25.61
C GLY A 687 25.91 11.59 -26.34
N ILE A 688 25.25 11.72 -27.50
CA ILE A 688 24.89 10.59 -28.37
C ILE A 688 26.07 10.17 -29.24
N SER A 689 26.81 11.14 -29.80
CA SER A 689 27.99 10.89 -30.63
C SER A 689 29.02 12.02 -30.52
N LYS A 690 30.28 11.66 -30.26
CA LYS A 690 31.40 12.62 -30.22
C LYS A 690 32.02 12.91 -31.61
N THR A 691 31.63 12.17 -32.65
CA THR A 691 32.29 12.18 -33.96
C THR A 691 31.42 12.67 -35.10
N SER A 692 30.16 13.05 -34.83
CA SER A 692 29.21 13.54 -35.84
C SER A 692 28.25 14.55 -35.24
N GLU A 693 28.08 15.71 -35.88
CA GLU A 693 27.01 16.65 -35.55
C GLU A 693 25.66 16.03 -35.90
N LEU A 694 24.86 15.71 -34.87
CA LEU A 694 23.55 15.08 -34.99
C LEU A 694 22.43 16.12 -34.96
N LYS A 695 21.43 15.95 -35.84
CA LYS A 695 20.21 16.75 -35.88
C LYS A 695 18.99 15.85 -35.73
N VAL A 696 18.04 16.26 -34.88
CA VAL A 696 16.72 15.62 -34.77
C VAL A 696 15.94 15.93 -36.04
N SER A 697 15.91 14.99 -36.97
CA SER A 697 15.20 15.13 -38.25
C SER A 697 13.69 15.15 -38.01
N GLU A 698 13.20 14.22 -37.19
CA GLU A 698 11.79 14.11 -36.78
C GLU A 698 11.69 13.67 -35.31
N ALA A 699 10.65 14.09 -34.62
CA ALA A 699 10.28 13.59 -33.30
C ALA A 699 8.75 13.42 -33.25
N THR A 700 8.25 12.20 -33.38
CA THR A 700 6.82 11.88 -33.52
C THR A 700 6.32 11.07 -32.33
N GLN A 701 5.13 11.42 -31.82
CA GLN A 701 4.35 10.56 -30.94
C GLN A 701 3.08 10.09 -31.67
N LYS A 702 2.79 8.79 -31.56
CA LYS A 702 1.49 8.22 -31.96
C LYS A 702 0.78 7.57 -30.78
N VAL A 703 -0.54 7.77 -30.68
CA VAL A 703 -1.36 7.34 -29.55
C VAL A 703 -2.61 6.62 -30.05
N LEU A 704 -2.94 5.49 -29.42
CA LEU A 704 -4.19 4.77 -29.64
C LEU A 704 -4.97 4.67 -28.33
N VAL A 705 -6.17 5.25 -28.28
CA VAL A 705 -7.11 5.08 -27.16
C VAL A 705 -8.31 4.30 -27.65
N GLU A 706 -8.58 3.12 -27.06
CA GLU A 706 -9.74 2.30 -27.36
C GLU A 706 -10.64 2.20 -26.12
N VAL A 707 -11.90 2.61 -26.27
CA VAL A 707 -12.95 2.54 -25.26
C VAL A 707 -14.07 1.65 -25.80
N ASP A 708 -14.16 0.44 -25.24
CA ASP A 708 -15.26 -0.49 -25.45
C ASP A 708 -15.79 -1.03 -24.11
N GLU A 709 -16.72 -1.97 -24.16
CA GLU A 709 -17.41 -2.49 -22.98
C GLU A 709 -16.51 -3.30 -22.03
N ARG A 710 -15.30 -3.69 -22.46
CA ARG A 710 -14.51 -4.74 -21.81
C ARG A 710 -13.93 -4.32 -20.46
N GLY A 711 -13.67 -5.34 -19.64
CA GLY A 711 -12.96 -5.27 -18.38
C GLY A 711 -12.61 -6.68 -17.93
N SER A 712 -12.07 -6.80 -16.71
CA SER A 712 -11.78 -8.13 -16.15
C SER A 712 -13.05 -8.98 -16.06
N SER A 713 -12.92 -10.28 -16.31
CA SER A 713 -14.01 -11.22 -16.62
C SER A 713 -14.87 -11.65 -15.41
N ALA A 714 -15.30 -10.69 -14.59
CA ALA A 714 -16.41 -10.87 -13.66
C ALA A 714 -17.72 -10.62 -14.42
N ALA A 715 -18.60 -11.63 -14.49
CA ALA A 715 -19.88 -11.51 -15.19
C ALA A 715 -20.74 -10.38 -14.59
N PRO A 716 -21.52 -9.65 -15.41
CA PRO A 716 -22.36 -8.56 -14.92
C PRO A 716 -23.45 -9.11 -13.98
N SER A 717 -23.38 -8.73 -12.71
CA SER A 717 -24.46 -8.98 -11.76
C SER A 717 -25.69 -8.15 -12.16
N SER A 718 -26.75 -8.83 -12.59
CA SER A 718 -28.02 -8.21 -12.98
C SER A 718 -28.75 -7.65 -11.76
N SER A 719 -28.45 -6.38 -11.41
CA SER A 719 -29.18 -5.62 -10.41
C SER A 719 -30.64 -5.49 -10.83
N SER A 720 -31.54 -6.11 -10.06
CA SER A 720 -32.96 -6.18 -10.40
C SER A 720 -33.62 -4.80 -10.37
N LEU A 721 -34.43 -4.52 -11.40
CA LEU A 721 -35.21 -3.30 -11.54
C LEU A 721 -36.40 -3.29 -10.57
N LEU A 722 -36.12 -3.09 -9.27
CA LEU A 722 -37.13 -2.87 -8.24
C LEU A 722 -37.10 -1.41 -7.78
N MET A 723 -38.29 -0.82 -7.73
CA MET A 723 -38.60 0.61 -7.60
C MET A 723 -37.82 1.38 -6.50
N GLU A 724 -36.63 1.84 -6.83
CA GLU A 724 -36.18 3.18 -6.46
C GLU A 724 -36.58 4.16 -7.59
N THR A 725 -36.50 5.46 -7.35
CA THR A 725 -36.60 6.47 -8.43
C THR A 725 -35.56 6.17 -9.52
N LEU A 726 -35.94 6.33 -10.80
CA LEU A 726 -34.99 6.10 -11.89
C LEU A 726 -33.76 7.00 -11.68
N PRO A 727 -32.53 6.44 -11.70
CA PRO A 727 -31.34 7.24 -11.50
C PRO A 727 -31.22 8.25 -12.66
N PRO A 728 -30.78 9.50 -12.40
CA PRO A 728 -30.62 10.48 -13.44
C PRO A 728 -29.63 9.98 -14.51
N ARG A 729 -30.01 10.17 -15.78
CA ARG A 729 -29.21 9.79 -16.95
C ARG A 729 -28.12 10.82 -17.20
N LEU A 730 -26.90 10.32 -17.46
CA LEU A 730 -25.77 11.10 -17.93
C LEU A 730 -25.32 10.52 -19.28
N THR A 731 -25.63 11.24 -20.36
CA THR A 731 -25.41 10.78 -21.74
C THR A 731 -24.31 11.60 -22.40
N PHE A 732 -23.25 10.94 -22.84
CA PHE A 732 -22.15 11.55 -23.58
C PHE A 732 -22.45 11.53 -25.09
N ASN A 733 -23.46 12.31 -25.49
CA ASN A 733 -23.97 12.38 -26.86
C ASN A 733 -23.55 13.65 -27.63
N ARG A 734 -22.52 14.35 -27.17
CA ARG A 734 -21.97 15.58 -27.78
C ARG A 734 -20.47 15.66 -27.48
N PRO A 735 -19.67 16.49 -28.18
CA PRO A 735 -18.25 16.70 -27.92
C PRO A 735 -17.83 16.65 -26.44
N PHE A 736 -16.87 15.79 -26.13
CA PHE A 736 -16.39 15.56 -24.76
C PHE A 736 -14.87 15.36 -24.71
N LEU A 737 -14.27 15.73 -23.58
CA LEU A 737 -12.83 15.54 -23.32
C LEU A 737 -12.64 14.28 -22.46
N PHE A 738 -11.45 13.68 -22.52
CA PHE A 738 -11.08 12.58 -21.62
C PHE A 738 -9.66 12.73 -21.05
N LEU A 739 -9.48 12.34 -19.78
CA LEU A 739 -8.20 12.38 -19.06
C LEU A 739 -7.97 11.05 -18.36
N ILE A 740 -6.97 10.28 -18.78
CA ILE A 740 -6.63 8.97 -18.21
C ILE A 740 -5.46 9.17 -17.26
N TYR A 741 -5.63 8.79 -16.00
CA TYR A 741 -4.64 9.05 -14.95
C TYR A 741 -4.43 7.85 -14.03
N HIS A 742 -3.23 7.71 -13.47
CA HIS A 742 -2.94 6.68 -12.46
C HIS A 742 -3.48 7.11 -11.08
N GLU A 743 -4.33 6.29 -10.45
CA GLU A 743 -5.08 6.70 -9.24
C GLU A 743 -4.19 7.03 -8.04
N ALA A 744 -3.02 6.39 -7.90
CA ALA A 744 -2.09 6.66 -6.80
C ALA A 744 -1.26 7.94 -7.04
N THR A 745 -0.42 7.95 -8.08
CA THR A 745 0.50 9.07 -8.38
C THR A 745 -0.20 10.36 -8.80
N LYS A 746 -1.46 10.28 -9.27
CA LYS A 746 -2.20 11.35 -9.97
C LYS A 746 -1.62 11.75 -11.33
N SER A 747 -0.63 11.03 -11.85
CA SER A 747 -0.04 11.32 -13.17
C SER A 747 -1.04 11.15 -14.31
N LEU A 748 -1.10 12.14 -15.22
CA LEU A 748 -1.81 12.06 -16.50
C LEU A 748 -1.03 11.19 -17.50
N LEU A 749 -1.65 10.09 -17.92
CA LEU A 749 -1.07 9.08 -18.82
C LEU A 749 -1.48 9.31 -20.27
N HIS A 750 -2.75 9.65 -20.48
CA HIS A 750 -3.33 10.01 -21.77
C HIS A 750 -4.35 11.14 -21.60
N MET A 751 -4.48 11.98 -22.63
CA MET A 751 -5.46 13.06 -22.68
C MET A 751 -5.97 13.20 -24.11
N GLY A 752 -7.25 13.54 -24.31
CA GLY A 752 -7.79 13.76 -25.66
C GLY A 752 -9.16 14.43 -25.66
N ARG A 753 -9.75 14.57 -26.85
CA ARG A 753 -11.17 14.89 -27.04
C ARG A 753 -11.78 14.11 -28.18
N VAL A 754 -13.07 13.82 -28.06
CA VAL A 754 -13.89 13.12 -29.05
C VAL A 754 -14.99 14.07 -29.50
N ILE A 755 -14.95 14.43 -30.79
CA ILE A 755 -15.90 15.30 -31.49
C ILE A 755 -16.87 14.47 -32.32
N ASP A 756 -16.39 13.38 -32.91
CA ASP A 756 -17.18 12.42 -33.68
C ASP A 756 -16.69 10.99 -33.35
N PRO A 757 -17.43 10.20 -32.54
CA PRO A 757 -17.02 8.84 -32.18
C PRO A 757 -16.93 7.86 -33.36
N THR A 758 -17.43 8.22 -34.56
CA THR A 758 -17.32 7.40 -35.77
C THR A 758 -15.98 7.59 -36.51
N LYS A 759 -15.26 8.69 -36.25
CA LYS A 759 -13.90 8.92 -36.75
C LYS A 759 -12.87 8.27 -35.82
N LYS A 760 -11.87 7.63 -36.41
CA LYS A 760 -10.70 7.11 -35.70
C LYS A 760 -9.55 8.12 -35.71
#